data_AF-A0A2T3GM25-F1
#
_entry.id   AF-A0A2T3GM25-F1
#
_cell.length_a   1.000
_cell.length_b   1.000
_cell.length_c   1.000
_cell.angle_alpha   90.00
_cell.angle_beta   90.00
_cell.angle_gamma   90.00
#
_symmetry.space_group_name_H-M   'P 1'
#
loop_
_entity.id
_entity.type
_entity.pdbx_description
1 polymer ?
#
loop_
_entity_poly.entity_id
_entity_poly.type
_entity_poly.pdbx_seq_one_letter_code
_entity_poly.pdbx_strand_id
1 'polypeptide(L)'
;MTAYRLSSGGLVNRSRPLSFKFDGREMKGMEGDTLAAALLANDQLLVGRSFKYHRPRGILTAGSAEPNALVTIGKDGRGEPNTRATVAELYQGMTAVSQNRWPSLKYDIASFNGLLSPFLGAGFYYKTFMWPSAFWEKVYEPLIRRAAGLGKTAMRADPDRYEKAWAYCDLLVIGSGPAGLMAALTAARTGLRIILADEGFRLGGSLLSERLSIGGVAADVFVHAALDELQSFENVTLMPRTTVFGWYDDNVFGAVEKVQKHVAMPSPDLPVERLWRIAAKRAILATGAEERPLVFGGNDRPGVMMAGAMRSYLNRYGVVAGQKVAVFTNGGSGYRTALDLAAEGVEISAIIDTRSASSDVAPQGVRIIHGGTVQATKGRHRISGVIADRGGLDEFIACDALAMSGGWSPIIHLACQRGAKPVWSDEQQAFMAPTVGGEMEIAGSAAGIDSVSGCLADGAAKARLIVQSLGRRAQEAEMPEVEGDYDPSFAAIWHVPGAKDKAFVDFQNDVHAKDLGLALREGFGHVEHAKRYTTSGMATDQGKLGNVNAAGLIAGMRGVSPAAVGTTTFRPFYTPVSFGALAGTARDKHAQPVRESPLHGWAKKNGATFVEAGLWYRSAWFARPGEKDWRDSVDREVLNVRNNVGLCDVSTLGKIEVFGKDAAEFLNRLYSNTFLKLPIGKARYGLMLREDGMVFDDGTTSRLSPNHFFLTTTTAMAGEVMAHMEFCAQTLWPQLDVRFVSSSDQWAQMAIAGPKARLVLEQIVEDDISDAFFPFLAAAEVMLKGGLKARLFRISFSGELAYELAVPAGYGEAVADAIMEAGKAHSICAYGVEALNVLRVEKGHITHNELDGRTTPDDVGLGRMMATQKPDFIGKRLSTRFGLTAADRVQLVGLKPVDATKEIRAGAHLLKEGAKPSTANDQGHVSSACFSPVLGHFIALAFLKSGRERIGEHVIVWDGLRGEEVIAEVCNPVFVDPANKKLLG
;
A
#
# COMPACT_ATOMS: atom_id res chain seq x y z
N MET A 1 3.12 46.33 -9.70
CA MET A 1 3.32 45.22 -8.76
C MET A 1 2.09 45.17 -7.89
N THR A 2 1.50 44.01 -7.61
CA THR A 2 0.32 43.99 -6.70
C THR A 2 0.53 43.10 -5.50
N ALA A 3 1.08 41.89 -5.67
CA ALA A 3 1.58 41.12 -4.52
C ALA A 3 3.04 41.47 -4.25
N TYR A 4 3.41 41.58 -2.97
CA TYR A 4 4.76 41.97 -2.55
C TYR A 4 5.05 41.52 -1.11
N ARG A 5 6.34 41.52 -0.75
CA ARG A 5 6.81 41.24 0.61
C ARG A 5 6.97 42.52 1.40
N LEU A 6 6.48 42.54 2.64
CA LEU A 6 6.69 43.63 3.60
C LEU A 6 8.17 43.76 3.98
N SER A 7 8.62 44.97 4.31
CA SER A 7 9.99 45.25 4.76
C SER A 7 10.31 44.61 6.12
N SER A 8 9.31 44.48 7.00
CA SER A 8 9.37 43.86 8.33
C SER A 8 8.23 42.86 8.55
N GLY A 9 8.21 42.19 9.71
CA GLY A 9 7.18 41.22 10.08
C GLY A 9 7.34 39.84 9.41
N GLY A 10 6.40 38.94 9.70
CA GLY A 10 6.44 37.53 9.30
C GLY A 10 7.39 36.69 10.15
N LEU A 11 7.07 35.41 10.32
CA LEU A 11 7.86 34.39 10.99
C LEU A 11 8.91 33.77 10.04
N VAL A 12 9.59 34.60 9.25
CA VAL A 12 10.61 34.19 8.28
C VAL A 12 11.98 34.70 8.69
N ASN A 13 13.04 33.96 8.36
CA ASN A 13 14.40 34.40 8.63
C ASN A 13 14.91 35.33 7.52
N ARG A 14 14.76 36.62 7.74
CA ARG A 14 15.16 37.67 6.79
C ARG A 14 16.68 37.77 6.58
N SER A 15 17.50 37.17 7.46
CA SER A 15 18.96 37.11 7.29
C SER A 15 19.42 36.01 6.32
N ARG A 16 18.51 35.09 5.95
CA ARG A 16 18.80 33.94 5.10
C ARG A 16 17.88 33.92 3.87
N PRO A 17 18.19 34.74 2.83
CA PRO A 17 17.47 34.67 1.56
C PRO A 17 17.77 33.35 0.85
N LEU A 18 16.73 32.78 0.23
CA LEU A 18 16.81 31.55 -0.56
C LEU A 18 16.56 31.86 -2.04
N SER A 19 17.33 31.24 -2.94
CA SER A 19 17.07 31.30 -4.39
C SER A 19 16.36 30.04 -4.85
N PHE A 20 15.37 30.19 -5.72
CA PHE A 20 14.62 29.07 -6.31
C PHE A 20 14.21 29.38 -7.75
N LYS A 21 13.74 28.36 -8.47
CA LYS A 21 13.25 28.47 -9.84
C LYS A 21 11.79 28.04 -9.91
N PHE A 22 10.95 28.87 -10.53
CA PHE A 22 9.59 28.52 -10.90
C PHE A 22 9.43 28.66 -12.41
N ASP A 23 9.05 27.58 -13.09
CA ASP A 23 8.92 27.56 -14.55
C ASP A 23 10.18 28.04 -15.30
N GLY A 24 11.35 27.79 -14.71
CA GLY A 24 12.66 28.21 -15.24
C GLY A 24 13.08 29.63 -14.89
N ARG A 25 12.18 30.46 -14.32
CA ARG A 25 12.51 31.82 -13.87
C ARG A 25 13.09 31.80 -12.46
N GLU A 26 14.20 32.50 -12.27
CA GLU A 26 14.81 32.70 -10.94
C GLU A 26 14.01 33.67 -10.09
N MET A 27 13.81 33.30 -8.83
CA MET A 27 13.04 34.02 -7.83
C MET A 27 13.74 33.94 -6.46
N LYS A 28 13.39 34.85 -5.56
CA LYS A 28 13.95 34.91 -4.20
C LYS A 28 12.87 34.72 -3.14
N GLY A 29 13.13 33.89 -2.14
CA GLY A 29 12.33 33.77 -0.93
C GLY A 29 13.19 33.90 0.31
N MET A 30 12.66 33.52 1.46
CA MET A 30 13.34 33.52 2.75
C MET A 30 13.22 32.14 3.40
N GLU A 31 14.20 31.76 4.22
CA GLU A 31 14.06 30.58 5.08
C GLU A 31 12.82 30.74 5.99
N GLY A 32 11.97 29.72 6.05
CA GLY A 32 10.65 29.78 6.70
C GLY A 32 9.49 30.10 5.75
N ASP A 33 9.75 30.41 4.47
CA ASP A 33 8.70 30.47 3.45
C ASP A 33 8.19 29.07 3.07
N THR A 34 6.93 29.02 2.64
CA THR A 34 6.46 27.99 1.71
C THR A 34 6.67 28.46 0.28
N LEU A 35 6.67 27.54 -0.69
CA LEU A 35 6.75 27.90 -2.10
C LEU A 35 5.63 28.88 -2.49
N ALA A 36 4.41 28.72 -1.97
CA ALA A 36 3.31 29.66 -2.23
C ALA A 36 3.60 31.08 -1.71
N ALA A 37 4.09 31.22 -0.47
CA ALA A 37 4.47 32.52 0.09
C ALA A 37 5.58 33.19 -0.74
N ALA A 38 6.59 32.41 -1.15
CA ALA A 38 7.67 32.89 -1.99
C ALA A 38 7.20 33.31 -3.39
N LEU A 39 6.27 32.57 -4.01
CA LEU A 39 5.66 32.96 -5.30
C LEU A 39 4.91 34.28 -5.19
N LEU A 40 4.07 34.46 -4.15
CA LEU A 40 3.36 35.71 -3.90
C LEU A 40 4.32 36.88 -3.67
N ALA A 41 5.39 36.66 -2.90
CA ALA A 41 6.43 37.68 -2.67
C ALA A 41 7.13 38.16 -3.96
N ASN A 42 7.09 37.37 -5.04
CA ASN A 42 7.63 37.71 -6.36
C ASN A 42 6.55 38.15 -7.38
N ASP A 43 5.36 38.54 -6.92
CA ASP A 43 4.20 38.94 -7.76
C ASP A 43 3.72 37.83 -8.72
N GLN A 44 3.95 36.56 -8.37
CA GLN A 44 3.56 35.39 -9.16
C GLN A 44 2.19 34.86 -8.70
N LEU A 45 1.11 35.54 -9.09
CA LEU A 45 -0.28 35.14 -8.76
C LEU A 45 -0.81 33.97 -9.59
N LEU A 46 -0.42 33.88 -10.87
CA LEU A 46 -0.83 32.79 -11.76
C LEU A 46 0.09 31.60 -11.54
N VAL A 47 -0.41 30.52 -10.96
CA VAL A 47 0.40 29.35 -10.58
C VAL A 47 0.00 28.10 -11.37
N GLY A 48 -1.23 28.03 -11.85
CA GLY A 48 -1.74 26.86 -12.55
C GLY A 48 -2.84 27.18 -13.57
N ARG A 49 -3.30 26.11 -14.22
CA ARG A 49 -4.43 26.11 -15.16
C ARG A 49 -5.42 25.04 -14.73
N SER A 50 -6.70 25.38 -14.78
CA SER A 50 -7.76 24.47 -14.34
C SER A 50 -7.83 23.22 -15.23
N PHE A 51 -8.26 22.10 -14.65
CA PHE A 51 -8.22 20.79 -15.27
C PHE A 51 -8.94 20.69 -16.63
N LYS A 52 -10.19 21.14 -16.68
CA LYS A 52 -11.10 20.94 -17.82
C LYS A 52 -11.14 22.16 -18.73
N TYR A 53 -11.26 23.34 -18.12
CA TYR A 53 -11.45 24.59 -18.85
C TYR A 53 -10.15 25.36 -19.13
N HIS A 54 -9.01 24.92 -18.59
CA HIS A 54 -7.74 25.62 -18.69
C HIS A 54 -7.82 27.10 -18.26
N ARG A 55 -8.69 27.38 -17.27
CA ARG A 55 -8.84 28.73 -16.71
C ARG A 55 -7.60 29.09 -15.90
N PRO A 56 -7.14 30.36 -15.92
CA PRO A 56 -6.04 30.81 -15.06
C PRO A 56 -6.38 30.55 -13.59
N ARG A 57 -5.49 29.92 -12.83
CA ARG A 57 -5.67 29.67 -11.39
C ARG A 57 -4.51 30.21 -10.56
N GLY A 58 -4.86 30.79 -9.41
CA GLY A 58 -3.92 31.27 -8.41
C GLY A 58 -4.05 30.53 -7.09
N ILE A 59 -3.18 30.89 -6.15
CA ILE A 59 -3.19 30.37 -4.77
C ILE A 59 -4.51 30.77 -4.09
N LEU A 60 -5.17 29.80 -3.47
CA LEU A 60 -6.49 29.98 -2.84
C LEU A 60 -6.42 29.93 -1.32
N THR A 61 -5.61 29.02 -0.78
CA THR A 61 -5.47 28.76 0.66
C THR A 61 -4.01 28.92 1.13
N ALA A 62 -3.73 28.58 2.38
CA ALA A 62 -2.39 28.59 2.97
C ALA A 62 -1.99 27.25 3.64
N GLY A 63 -2.72 26.17 3.33
CA GLY A 63 -2.56 24.86 3.98
C GLY A 63 -2.78 23.67 3.04
N SER A 64 -3.05 22.49 3.61
CA SER A 64 -3.20 21.23 2.87
C SER A 64 -4.49 21.12 2.06
N ALA A 65 -5.44 22.04 2.25
CA ALA A 65 -6.68 22.14 1.47
C ALA A 65 -6.53 22.86 0.11
N GLU A 66 -5.34 23.35 -0.25
CA GLU A 66 -5.09 24.05 -1.52
C GLU A 66 -5.48 23.19 -2.74
N PRO A 67 -6.40 23.66 -3.61
CA PRO A 67 -6.85 22.92 -4.78
C PRO A 67 -6.19 23.36 -6.10
N ASN A 68 -5.60 24.56 -6.16
CA ASN A 68 -5.16 25.18 -7.41
C ASN A 68 -3.64 25.12 -7.61
N ALA A 69 -2.87 25.51 -6.58
CA ALA A 69 -1.42 25.70 -6.66
C ALA A 69 -0.64 24.37 -6.56
N LEU A 70 -0.93 23.46 -7.50
CA LEU A 70 -0.25 22.17 -7.64
C LEU A 70 0.93 22.29 -8.60
N VAL A 71 2.11 21.87 -8.14
CA VAL A 71 3.37 21.94 -8.87
C VAL A 71 4.10 20.60 -8.85
N THR A 72 5.02 20.43 -9.80
CA THR A 72 6.05 19.38 -9.72
C THR A 72 7.31 19.99 -9.09
N ILE A 73 7.79 19.42 -7.98
CA ILE A 73 9.05 19.82 -7.33
C ILE A 73 10.15 18.83 -7.70
N GLY A 74 11.36 19.31 -7.97
CA GLY A 74 12.49 18.45 -8.32
C GLY A 74 12.49 18.01 -9.77
N LYS A 75 13.32 17.02 -10.08
CA LYS A 75 13.54 16.49 -11.44
C LYS A 75 13.91 15.00 -11.39
N ASP A 76 13.78 14.33 -12.53
CA ASP A 76 14.18 12.92 -12.69
C ASP A 76 13.56 12.03 -11.61
N GLY A 77 14.30 11.04 -11.07
CA GLY A 77 13.80 10.11 -10.05
C GLY A 77 13.36 10.77 -8.73
N ARG A 78 13.68 12.05 -8.51
CA ARG A 78 13.24 12.86 -7.35
C ARG A 78 12.19 13.92 -7.72
N GLY A 79 11.54 13.77 -8.88
CA GLY A 79 10.45 14.64 -9.30
C GLY A 79 9.14 14.25 -8.60
N GLU A 80 8.58 15.16 -7.80
CA GLU A 80 7.32 14.95 -7.07
C GLU A 80 6.18 15.79 -7.66
N PRO A 81 5.34 15.19 -8.53
CA PRO A 81 4.18 15.88 -9.10
C PRO A 81 3.07 16.10 -8.09
N ASN A 82 2.16 17.03 -8.39
CA ASN A 82 0.97 17.36 -7.58
C ASN A 82 1.28 17.82 -6.15
N THR A 83 2.49 18.33 -5.91
CA THR A 83 2.85 18.93 -4.64
C THR A 83 2.11 20.26 -4.49
N ARG A 84 1.46 20.48 -3.34
CA ARG A 84 0.84 21.78 -3.03
C ARG A 84 1.91 22.79 -2.64
N ALA A 85 1.97 23.90 -3.36
CA ALA A 85 2.93 24.96 -3.07
C ALA A 85 2.76 25.55 -1.65
N THR A 86 1.57 25.45 -1.08
CA THR A 86 1.18 25.97 0.24
C THR A 86 1.78 25.20 1.41
N VAL A 87 2.19 23.95 1.21
CA VAL A 87 2.79 23.10 2.27
C VAL A 87 4.21 22.64 1.92
N ALA A 88 4.74 23.07 0.79
CA ALA A 88 6.12 22.82 0.38
C ALA A 88 7.03 23.87 1.01
N GLU A 89 7.82 23.47 2.02
CA GLU A 89 8.83 24.32 2.65
C GLU A 89 9.92 24.69 1.63
N LEU A 90 10.21 25.98 1.50
CA LEU A 90 11.20 26.48 0.55
C LEU A 90 12.61 26.11 1.00
N TYR A 91 13.43 25.62 0.07
CA TYR A 91 14.85 25.36 0.32
C TYR A 91 15.70 25.93 -0.82
N GLN A 92 17.00 26.10 -0.53
CA GLN A 92 17.96 26.67 -1.47
C GLN A 92 18.05 25.83 -2.76
N GLY A 93 17.87 26.47 -3.90
CA GLY A 93 17.96 25.83 -5.21
C GLY A 93 16.73 25.00 -5.61
N MET A 94 15.62 25.09 -4.87
CA MET A 94 14.37 24.43 -5.22
C MET A 94 13.99 24.74 -6.68
N THR A 95 13.59 23.71 -7.42
CA THR A 95 13.01 23.86 -8.75
C THR A 95 11.58 23.37 -8.73
N ALA A 96 10.64 24.22 -9.14
CA ALA A 96 9.24 23.91 -9.25
C ALA A 96 8.71 24.23 -10.66
N VAL A 97 7.82 23.39 -11.16
CA VAL A 97 7.20 23.55 -12.48
C VAL A 97 5.68 23.48 -12.33
N SER A 98 4.99 24.44 -12.92
CA SER A 98 3.52 24.46 -12.97
C SER A 98 2.96 23.38 -13.89
N GLN A 99 1.76 22.92 -13.56
CA GLN A 99 1.12 21.78 -14.22
C GLN A 99 -0.01 22.21 -15.16
N ASN A 100 -0.42 21.28 -16.02
CA ASN A 100 -1.55 21.42 -16.94
C ASN A 100 -1.50 22.66 -17.87
N ARG A 101 -0.32 22.99 -18.41
CA ARG A 101 -0.09 24.18 -19.25
C ARG A 101 0.67 23.86 -20.53
N TRP A 102 0.30 24.45 -21.67
CA TRP A 102 1.14 24.38 -22.88
C TRP A 102 0.95 25.58 -23.85
N PRO A 103 2.04 26.23 -24.32
CA PRO A 103 3.44 26.04 -23.91
C PRO A 103 3.81 26.66 -22.55
N SER A 104 3.00 27.59 -22.02
CA SER A 104 3.31 28.29 -20.75
C SER A 104 2.04 28.66 -19.98
N LEU A 105 2.16 29.07 -18.72
CA LEU A 105 1.00 29.56 -17.95
C LEU A 105 0.32 30.75 -18.62
N LYS A 106 1.08 31.69 -19.21
CA LYS A 106 0.52 32.92 -19.80
C LYS A 106 -0.09 32.67 -21.19
N TYR A 107 0.54 31.81 -21.97
CA TYR A 107 0.13 31.45 -23.33
C TYR A 107 -0.21 29.96 -23.34
N ASP A 108 -1.46 29.64 -22.99
CA ASP A 108 -1.97 28.28 -22.93
C ASP A 108 -2.96 28.03 -24.08
N ILE A 109 -2.59 27.18 -25.03
CA ILE A 109 -3.39 26.92 -26.24
C ILE A 109 -4.67 26.17 -25.89
N ALA A 110 -4.65 25.30 -24.88
CA ALA A 110 -5.85 24.60 -24.43
C ALA A 110 -6.92 25.52 -23.80
N SER A 111 -6.62 26.81 -23.56
CA SER A 111 -7.60 27.79 -23.11
C SER A 111 -8.76 28.02 -24.10
N PHE A 112 -8.64 27.61 -25.37
CA PHE A 112 -9.75 27.54 -26.32
C PHE A 112 -10.91 26.64 -25.84
N ASN A 113 -10.64 25.63 -25.00
CA ASN A 113 -11.68 24.78 -24.40
C ASN A 113 -12.70 25.59 -23.58
N GLY A 114 -12.28 26.74 -23.04
CA GLY A 114 -13.18 27.66 -22.33
C GLY A 114 -14.31 28.20 -23.22
N LEU A 115 -14.07 28.43 -24.52
CA LEU A 115 -15.07 28.88 -25.48
C LEU A 115 -16.09 27.78 -25.82
N LEU A 116 -15.65 26.52 -25.78
CA LEU A 116 -16.49 25.35 -26.00
C LEU A 116 -17.19 24.87 -24.72
N SER A 117 -17.01 25.56 -23.60
CA SER A 117 -17.50 25.11 -22.29
C SER A 117 -19.02 24.84 -22.19
N PRO A 118 -19.93 25.48 -22.95
CA PRO A 118 -21.35 25.07 -22.96
C PRO A 118 -21.59 23.63 -23.42
N PHE A 119 -20.71 23.07 -24.26
CA PHE A 119 -20.79 21.68 -24.73
C PHE A 119 -20.08 20.71 -23.78
N LEU A 120 -19.26 21.22 -22.86
CA LEU A 120 -18.50 20.44 -21.88
C LEU A 120 -19.20 20.47 -20.51
N GLY A 121 -20.50 20.21 -20.43
CA GLY A 121 -21.22 20.10 -19.16
C GLY A 121 -20.78 18.88 -18.32
N ALA A 122 -21.26 18.78 -17.07
CA ALA A 122 -21.14 17.52 -16.31
C ALA A 122 -21.78 16.35 -17.08
N GLY A 123 -21.08 15.22 -17.11
CA GLY A 123 -21.50 14.00 -17.81
C GLY A 123 -21.28 13.95 -19.33
N PHE A 124 -20.71 15.00 -19.96
CA PHE A 124 -20.42 15.02 -21.41
C PHE A 124 -19.61 13.79 -21.88
N TYR A 125 -18.54 13.45 -21.16
CA TYR A 125 -17.67 12.32 -21.53
C TYR A 125 -18.41 10.98 -21.56
N TYR A 126 -19.34 10.76 -20.62
CA TYR A 126 -20.16 9.54 -20.56
C TYR A 126 -21.16 9.44 -21.71
N LYS A 127 -21.48 10.56 -22.39
CA LYS A 127 -22.49 10.59 -23.45
C LYS A 127 -21.88 10.58 -24.86
N THR A 128 -20.64 11.05 -25.02
CA THR A 128 -20.09 11.36 -26.36
C THR A 128 -18.96 10.42 -26.81
N PHE A 129 -18.18 9.82 -25.90
CA PHE A 129 -16.94 9.11 -26.29
C PHE A 129 -16.96 7.58 -26.11
N MET A 130 -18.12 6.96 -25.89
CA MET A 130 -18.17 5.50 -25.61
C MET A 130 -18.30 4.61 -26.87
N TRP A 131 -18.55 5.19 -28.04
CA TRP A 131 -18.82 4.41 -29.25
C TRP A 131 -18.18 5.04 -30.50
N PRO A 132 -17.62 4.24 -31.44
CA PRO A 132 -17.33 2.81 -31.34
C PRO A 132 -16.08 2.49 -30.51
N SER A 133 -15.99 1.28 -29.94
CA SER A 133 -14.91 0.87 -29.00
C SER A 133 -13.50 1.07 -29.56
N ALA A 134 -13.28 0.71 -30.82
CA ALA A 134 -11.99 0.89 -31.48
C ALA A 134 -11.55 2.37 -31.56
N PHE A 135 -12.51 3.31 -31.63
CA PHE A 135 -12.20 4.74 -31.67
C PHE A 135 -11.93 5.29 -30.26
N TRP A 136 -12.59 4.74 -29.23
CA TRP A 136 -12.23 5.00 -27.84
C TRP A 136 -10.78 4.61 -27.57
N GLU A 137 -10.39 3.37 -27.83
CA GLU A 137 -9.04 2.86 -27.55
C GLU A 137 -7.94 3.57 -28.36
N LYS A 138 -8.20 3.85 -29.64
CA LYS A 138 -7.15 4.34 -30.56
C LYS A 138 -7.07 5.86 -30.67
N VAL A 139 -8.14 6.60 -30.36
CA VAL A 139 -8.21 8.05 -30.62
C VAL A 139 -8.62 8.82 -29.37
N TYR A 140 -9.79 8.55 -28.80
CA TYR A 140 -10.30 9.34 -27.68
C TYR A 140 -9.46 9.15 -26.42
N GLU A 141 -9.21 7.91 -26.01
CA GLU A 141 -8.48 7.61 -24.78
C GLU A 141 -7.05 8.15 -24.78
N PRO A 142 -6.21 7.98 -25.83
CA PRO A 142 -4.86 8.54 -25.83
C PRO A 142 -4.83 10.07 -25.77
N LEU A 143 -5.74 10.74 -26.49
CA LEU A 143 -5.84 12.21 -26.48
C LEU A 143 -6.34 12.73 -25.13
N ILE A 144 -7.37 12.10 -24.57
CA ILE A 144 -7.92 12.46 -23.26
C ILE A 144 -6.87 12.21 -22.18
N ARG A 145 -6.19 11.06 -22.14
CA ARG A 145 -5.13 10.79 -21.14
C ARG A 145 -3.98 11.81 -21.21
N ARG A 146 -3.63 12.28 -22.41
CA ARG A 146 -2.61 13.31 -22.60
C ARG A 146 -3.06 14.69 -22.12
N ALA A 147 -4.35 15.00 -22.24
CA ALA A 147 -4.94 16.29 -21.86
C ALA A 147 -5.47 16.33 -20.40
N ALA A 148 -5.85 15.18 -19.84
CA ALA A 148 -6.52 15.02 -18.55
C ALA A 148 -5.57 14.59 -17.42
N GLY A 149 -4.26 14.84 -17.55
CA GLY A 149 -3.29 14.62 -16.47
C GLY A 149 -2.95 15.92 -15.76
N LEU A 150 -2.79 15.89 -14.42
CA LEU A 150 -2.21 17.01 -13.67
C LEU A 150 -0.67 16.97 -13.79
N GLY A 151 0.02 16.50 -12.76
CA GLY A 151 1.47 16.31 -12.79
C GLY A 151 1.89 14.99 -13.45
N LYS A 152 3.12 14.95 -13.96
CA LYS A 152 3.72 13.78 -14.60
C LYS A 152 4.76 13.16 -13.68
N THR A 153 4.70 11.84 -13.49
CA THR A 153 5.74 11.09 -12.80
C THR A 153 6.96 10.92 -13.70
N ALA A 154 8.15 10.84 -13.11
CA ALA A 154 9.33 10.42 -13.85
C ALA A 154 9.32 8.90 -14.08
N MET A 155 9.91 8.46 -15.20
CA MET A 155 10.09 7.03 -15.50
C MET A 155 11.42 6.48 -14.95
N ARG A 156 12.13 7.25 -14.13
CA ARG A 156 13.36 6.84 -13.46
C ARG A 156 13.04 6.34 -12.07
N ALA A 157 13.81 5.36 -11.60
CA ALA A 157 13.69 4.84 -10.24
C ALA A 157 13.94 5.95 -9.21
N ASP A 158 13.17 5.90 -8.12
CA ASP A 158 13.36 6.75 -6.96
C ASP A 158 14.65 6.33 -6.22
N PRO A 159 15.67 7.22 -6.11
CA PRO A 159 16.93 6.91 -5.45
C PRO A 159 16.84 6.97 -3.93
N ASP A 160 15.75 7.49 -3.36
CA ASP A 160 15.67 7.82 -1.94
C ASP A 160 15.23 6.64 -1.08
N ARG A 161 15.54 6.71 0.22
CA ARG A 161 15.21 5.68 1.22
C ARG A 161 13.98 6.07 2.01
N TYR A 162 13.24 5.07 2.45
CA TYR A 162 12.02 5.22 3.23
C TYR A 162 12.08 4.30 4.45
N GLU A 163 11.39 4.69 5.51
CA GLU A 163 11.39 3.96 6.77
C GLU A 163 9.96 3.73 7.28
N LYS A 164 9.76 2.63 8.01
CA LYS A 164 8.59 2.39 8.84
C LYS A 164 9.03 2.39 10.30
N ALA A 165 8.28 3.06 11.16
CA ALA A 165 8.55 3.17 12.59
C ALA A 165 7.27 2.94 13.40
N TRP A 166 7.46 2.47 14.64
CA TRP A 166 6.39 2.14 15.57
C TRP A 166 6.56 2.96 16.85
N ALA A 167 5.51 3.70 17.23
CA ALA A 167 5.50 4.53 18.42
C ALA A 167 4.33 4.17 19.34
N TYR A 168 4.51 4.44 20.63
CA TYR A 168 3.51 4.17 21.66
C TYR A 168 3.42 5.37 22.61
N CYS A 169 2.21 5.82 22.91
CA CYS A 169 1.98 6.91 23.86
C CYS A 169 0.76 6.65 24.74
N ASP A 170 0.68 7.36 25.87
CA ASP A 170 -0.53 7.39 26.67
C ASP A 170 -1.56 8.33 26.03
N LEU A 171 -1.11 9.47 25.48
CA LEU A 171 -1.96 10.42 24.77
C LEU A 171 -1.31 10.88 23.46
N LEU A 172 -2.03 10.72 22.35
CA LEU A 172 -1.73 11.34 21.06
C LEU A 172 -2.56 12.62 20.89
N VAL A 173 -1.91 13.77 20.76
CA VAL A 173 -2.56 15.03 20.39
C VAL A 173 -2.32 15.30 18.91
N ILE A 174 -3.41 15.43 18.16
CA ILE A 174 -3.39 15.58 16.69
C ILE A 174 -3.74 17.03 16.35
N GLY A 175 -2.73 17.79 15.92
CA GLY A 175 -2.83 19.23 15.67
C GLY A 175 -2.26 20.04 16.84
N SER A 176 -1.46 21.05 16.50
CA SER A 176 -0.73 21.93 17.43
C SER A 176 -1.28 23.35 17.46
N GLY A 177 -2.55 23.54 17.10
CA GLY A 177 -3.26 24.79 17.32
C GLY A 177 -3.49 25.09 18.80
N PRO A 178 -4.29 26.12 19.15
CA PRO A 178 -4.50 26.53 20.53
C PRO A 178 -4.99 25.38 21.43
N ALA A 179 -6.00 24.63 20.99
CA ALA A 179 -6.51 23.48 21.75
C ALA A 179 -5.47 22.37 21.93
N GLY A 180 -4.71 22.04 20.89
CA GLY A 180 -3.72 20.98 20.92
C GLY A 180 -2.51 21.31 21.80
N LEU A 181 -1.98 22.53 21.71
CA LEU A 181 -0.90 22.99 22.57
C LEU A 181 -1.32 22.97 24.04
N MET A 182 -2.50 23.51 24.36
CA MET A 182 -2.97 23.55 25.73
C MET A 182 -3.28 22.16 26.28
N ALA A 183 -3.82 21.26 25.44
CA ALA A 183 -4.01 19.86 25.80
C ALA A 183 -2.68 19.15 26.11
N ALA A 184 -1.68 19.34 25.24
CA ALA A 184 -0.36 18.74 25.42
C ALA A 184 0.32 19.26 26.70
N LEU A 185 0.31 20.57 26.96
CA LEU A 185 0.87 21.18 28.18
C LEU A 185 0.20 20.62 29.44
N THR A 186 -1.13 20.59 29.43
CA THR A 186 -1.93 20.09 30.57
C THR A 186 -1.61 18.62 30.88
N ALA A 187 -1.43 17.79 29.84
CA ALA A 187 -1.13 16.38 30.02
C ALA A 187 0.36 16.10 30.33
N ALA A 188 1.29 16.85 29.73
CA ALA A 188 2.74 16.66 29.87
C ALA A 188 3.18 16.75 31.34
N ARG A 189 2.62 17.71 32.09
CA ARG A 189 2.88 17.95 33.52
C ARG A 189 2.52 16.78 34.45
N THR A 190 1.85 15.75 33.92
CA THR A 190 1.39 14.59 34.70
C THR A 190 2.27 13.35 34.56
N GLY A 191 3.33 13.43 33.73
CA GLY A 191 4.26 12.33 33.47
C GLY A 191 3.72 11.26 32.50
N LEU A 192 2.58 11.50 31.86
CA LEU A 192 2.07 10.66 30.77
C LEU A 192 2.97 10.77 29.53
N ARG A 193 3.16 9.70 28.77
CA ARG A 193 3.87 9.77 27.49
C ARG A 193 2.97 10.45 26.45
N ILE A 194 3.39 11.62 25.97
CA ILE A 194 2.63 12.45 25.04
C ILE A 194 3.33 12.46 23.68
N ILE A 195 2.55 12.30 22.61
CA ILE A 195 2.98 12.67 21.26
C ILE A 195 2.11 13.83 20.80
N LEU A 196 2.72 14.94 20.39
CA LEU A 196 2.05 16.04 19.70
C LEU A 196 2.48 16.06 18.24
N ALA A 197 1.56 15.73 17.33
CA ALA A 197 1.84 15.63 15.90
C ALA A 197 1.06 16.67 15.09
N ASP A 198 1.75 17.32 14.15
CA ASP A 198 1.17 18.36 13.29
C ASP A 198 1.78 18.33 11.89
N GLU A 199 0.96 18.54 10.86
CA GLU A 199 1.42 18.53 9.47
C GLU A 199 2.31 19.72 9.10
N GLY A 200 2.20 20.82 9.85
CA GLY A 200 2.98 22.04 9.69
C GLY A 200 4.45 21.83 10.05
N PHE A 201 5.33 22.51 9.30
CA PHE A 201 6.76 22.51 9.58
C PHE A 201 7.15 23.35 10.82
N ARG A 202 6.22 24.17 11.31
CA ARG A 202 6.27 24.86 12.61
C ARG A 202 4.98 24.55 13.37
N LEU A 203 5.13 24.19 14.64
CA LEU A 203 4.02 23.95 15.55
C LEU A 203 3.39 25.29 15.98
N GLY A 204 2.10 25.29 16.29
CA GLY A 204 1.32 26.48 16.67
C GLY A 204 0.00 26.64 15.93
N GLY A 205 -0.22 25.89 14.85
CA GLY A 205 -1.46 25.92 14.07
C GLY A 205 -1.86 27.33 13.65
N SER A 206 -3.12 27.72 13.90
CA SER A 206 -3.67 29.03 13.54
C SER A 206 -3.04 30.20 14.31
N LEU A 207 -2.48 29.98 15.50
CA LEU A 207 -1.86 31.05 16.31
C LEU A 207 -0.70 31.73 15.59
N LEU A 208 0.00 30.99 14.71
CA LEU A 208 1.08 31.54 13.87
C LEU A 208 0.60 32.57 12.84
N SER A 209 -0.70 32.68 12.64
CA SER A 209 -1.35 33.59 11.70
C SER A 209 -2.16 34.70 12.42
N GLU A 210 -2.17 34.75 13.75
CA GLU A 210 -2.94 35.75 14.51
C GLU A 210 -2.06 36.88 15.08
N ARG A 211 -2.65 38.08 15.20
CA ARG A 211 -2.03 39.27 15.84
C ARG A 211 -2.52 39.52 17.27
N LEU A 212 -3.26 38.58 17.84
CA LEU A 212 -3.83 38.71 19.17
C LEU A 212 -2.76 38.56 20.27
N SER A 213 -3.10 38.96 21.50
CA SER A 213 -2.26 38.78 22.69
C SER A 213 -2.80 37.63 23.55
N ILE A 214 -1.91 36.77 24.05
CA ILE A 214 -2.21 35.64 24.94
C ILE A 214 -1.34 35.79 26.19
N GLY A 215 -1.94 35.98 27.35
CA GLY A 215 -1.21 36.18 28.61
C GLY A 215 -0.30 37.42 28.59
N GLY A 216 -0.72 38.48 27.87
CA GLY A 216 0.03 39.74 27.76
C GLY A 216 1.20 39.72 26.76
N VAL A 217 1.39 38.64 26.00
CA VAL A 217 2.42 38.53 24.95
C VAL A 217 1.81 38.20 23.60
N ALA A 218 2.53 38.47 22.51
CA ALA A 218 2.08 38.11 21.16
C ALA A 218 1.87 36.58 21.01
N ALA A 219 0.91 36.18 20.19
CA ALA A 219 0.53 34.77 20.02
C ALA A 219 1.71 33.85 19.62
N ASP A 220 2.61 34.31 18.75
CA ASP A 220 3.79 33.55 18.35
C ASP A 220 4.80 33.39 19.51
N VAL A 221 4.97 34.43 20.34
CA VAL A 221 5.81 34.38 21.55
C VAL A 221 5.25 33.37 22.56
N PHE A 222 3.92 33.35 22.76
CA PHE A 222 3.26 32.34 23.58
C PHE A 222 3.50 30.92 23.06
N VAL A 223 3.37 30.71 21.74
CA VAL A 223 3.64 29.40 21.11
C VAL A 223 5.07 28.94 21.37
N HIS A 224 6.07 29.81 21.21
CA HIS A 224 7.46 29.44 21.49
C HIS A 224 7.66 29.05 22.95
N ALA A 225 7.14 29.83 23.90
CA ALA A 225 7.24 29.52 25.32
C ALA A 225 6.57 28.18 25.68
N ALA A 226 5.39 27.90 25.11
CA ALA A 226 4.69 26.62 25.27
C ALA A 226 5.49 25.43 24.71
N LEU A 227 6.12 25.60 23.56
CA LEU A 227 6.95 24.55 22.94
C LEU A 227 8.25 24.32 23.71
N ASP A 228 8.88 25.38 24.23
CA ASP A 228 10.07 25.28 25.08
C ASP A 228 9.74 24.51 26.38
N GLU A 229 8.58 24.78 26.99
CA GLU A 229 8.10 24.01 28.14
C GLU A 229 7.86 22.54 27.75
N LEU A 230 7.15 22.27 26.66
CA LEU A 230 6.90 20.91 26.19
C LEU A 230 8.19 20.14 25.91
N GLN A 231 9.18 20.77 25.30
CA GLN A 231 10.47 20.18 24.98
C GLN A 231 11.31 19.87 26.23
N SER A 232 11.06 20.57 27.34
CA SER A 232 11.74 20.30 28.62
C SER A 232 11.32 18.97 29.28
N PHE A 233 10.20 18.38 28.85
CA PHE A 233 9.69 17.12 29.38
C PHE A 233 10.23 15.91 28.62
N GLU A 234 10.90 14.99 29.31
CA GLU A 234 11.39 13.73 28.70
C GLU A 234 10.29 12.80 28.19
N ASN A 235 9.06 12.96 28.72
CA ASN A 235 7.88 12.18 28.35
C ASN A 235 7.09 12.77 27.17
N VAL A 236 7.57 13.83 26.52
CA VAL A 236 6.91 14.48 25.38
C VAL A 236 7.72 14.28 24.10
N THR A 237 7.05 13.86 23.03
CA THR A 237 7.62 13.83 21.68
C THR A 237 6.87 14.82 20.79
N LEU A 238 7.60 15.81 20.27
CA LEU A 238 7.09 16.78 19.32
C LEU A 238 7.37 16.28 17.89
N MET A 239 6.33 16.19 17.07
CA MET A 239 6.41 15.69 15.69
C MET A 239 5.89 16.74 14.70
N PRO A 240 6.68 17.80 14.39
CA PRO A 240 6.36 18.68 13.26
C PRO A 240 6.48 17.91 11.94
N ARG A 241 5.98 18.49 10.85
CA ARG A 241 6.03 17.88 9.50
C ARG A 241 5.42 16.47 9.44
N THR A 242 4.50 16.17 10.36
CA THR A 242 3.93 14.84 10.55
C THR A 242 2.42 14.87 10.42
N THR A 243 1.91 14.38 9.30
CA THR A 243 0.46 14.28 9.08
C THR A 243 -0.06 12.96 9.64
N VAL A 244 -0.87 13.01 10.69
CA VAL A 244 -1.70 11.87 11.10
C VAL A 244 -2.82 11.71 10.09
N PHE A 245 -2.76 10.68 9.27
CA PHE A 245 -3.63 10.53 8.10
C PHE A 245 -4.79 9.56 8.31
N GLY A 246 -4.69 8.70 9.34
CA GLY A 246 -5.53 7.52 9.49
C GLY A 246 -5.75 7.16 10.95
N TRP A 247 -7.00 6.90 11.35
CA TRP A 247 -7.36 6.26 12.61
C TRP A 247 -7.99 4.89 12.35
N TYR A 248 -7.43 3.86 12.98
CA TYR A 248 -7.76 2.44 12.80
C TYR A 248 -8.17 1.81 14.13
N ASP A 249 -8.56 0.54 14.09
CA ASP A 249 -8.96 -0.23 15.27
C ASP A 249 -7.84 -0.33 16.33
N ASP A 250 -8.25 -0.62 17.58
CA ASP A 250 -7.38 -0.68 18.76
C ASP A 250 -6.61 0.63 19.05
N ASN A 251 -7.22 1.76 18.68
CA ASN A 251 -6.68 3.11 18.83
C ASN A 251 -5.27 3.28 18.22
N VAL A 252 -5.11 2.71 17.01
CA VAL A 252 -3.89 2.81 16.21
C VAL A 252 -4.03 3.90 15.15
N PHE A 253 -2.99 4.70 14.97
CA PHE A 253 -2.94 5.79 14.02
C PHE A 253 -1.82 5.60 13.00
N GLY A 254 -2.12 5.89 11.74
CA GLY A 254 -1.12 6.02 10.68
C GLY A 254 -0.71 7.49 10.53
N ALA A 255 0.58 7.76 10.52
CA ALA A 255 1.11 9.10 10.25
C ALA A 255 2.31 9.05 9.30
N VAL A 256 2.55 10.14 8.56
CA VAL A 256 3.73 10.28 7.70
C VAL A 256 4.51 11.53 8.09
N GLU A 257 5.78 11.34 8.39
CA GLU A 257 6.74 12.40 8.71
C GLU A 257 7.60 12.72 7.47
N LYS A 258 7.67 13.99 7.09
CA LYS A 258 8.56 14.47 6.03
C LYS A 258 9.94 14.80 6.60
N VAL A 259 10.83 13.80 6.60
CA VAL A 259 12.15 13.90 7.22
C VAL A 259 13.12 14.76 6.40
N GLN A 260 13.14 14.62 5.06
CA GLN A 260 14.11 15.33 4.21
C GLN A 260 13.51 15.97 2.94
N LYS A 261 12.17 16.03 2.82
CA LYS A 261 11.52 16.70 1.67
C LYS A 261 11.74 18.22 1.62
N HIS A 262 12.29 18.80 2.69
CA HIS A 262 12.51 20.22 2.88
C HIS A 262 14.00 20.63 2.76
N VAL A 263 14.88 19.72 2.34
CA VAL A 263 16.32 20.01 2.16
C VAL A 263 16.74 19.88 0.70
N ALA A 264 17.77 20.66 0.31
CA ALA A 264 18.27 20.67 -1.07
C ALA A 264 18.98 19.37 -1.46
N MET A 265 19.67 18.75 -0.49
CA MET A 265 20.46 17.53 -0.68
C MET A 265 20.13 16.54 0.43
N PRO A 266 19.23 15.59 0.20
CA PRO A 266 18.94 14.53 1.16
C PRO A 266 20.18 13.68 1.45
N SER A 267 20.41 13.36 2.73
CA SER A 267 21.42 12.40 3.16
C SER A 267 20.99 10.98 2.81
N PRO A 268 21.89 10.12 2.27
CA PRO A 268 21.61 8.70 2.05
C PRO A 268 21.45 7.89 3.35
N ASP A 269 21.85 8.45 4.50
CA ASP A 269 21.78 7.76 5.80
C ASP A 269 20.42 7.88 6.47
N LEU A 270 19.61 8.87 6.04
CA LEU A 270 18.29 9.15 6.58
C LEU A 270 17.20 8.82 5.55
N PRO A 271 15.99 8.43 5.99
CA PRO A 271 14.86 8.32 5.07
C PRO A 271 14.44 9.71 4.58
N VAL A 272 13.81 9.81 3.41
CA VAL A 272 13.17 11.08 2.98
C VAL A 272 11.80 11.27 3.62
N GLU A 273 11.10 10.17 3.89
CA GLU A 273 9.84 10.11 4.62
C GLU A 273 9.80 8.87 5.52
N ARG A 274 9.13 9.01 6.67
CA ARG A 274 8.93 7.93 7.63
C ARG A 274 7.44 7.69 7.84
N LEU A 275 7.01 6.45 7.64
CA LEU A 275 5.67 5.99 7.96
C LEU A 275 5.63 5.54 9.43
N TRP A 276 4.78 6.17 10.22
CA TRP A 276 4.57 5.84 11.62
C TRP A 276 3.29 5.02 11.81
N ARG A 277 3.40 3.93 12.59
CA ARG A 277 2.28 3.31 13.29
C ARG A 277 2.33 3.73 14.75
N ILE A 278 1.38 4.57 15.18
CA ILE A 278 1.31 5.09 16.54
C ILE A 278 0.17 4.39 17.28
N ALA A 279 0.46 3.63 18.32
CA ALA A 279 -0.56 3.05 19.20
C ALA A 279 -0.72 3.93 20.46
N ALA A 280 -1.90 4.50 20.67
CA ALA A 280 -2.16 5.41 21.78
C ALA A 280 -3.20 4.83 22.75
N LYS A 281 -3.10 5.11 24.05
CA LYS A 281 -4.21 4.76 24.98
C LYS A 281 -5.42 5.68 24.83
N ARG A 282 -5.17 6.97 24.55
CA ARG A 282 -6.17 8.01 24.28
C ARG A 282 -5.65 8.94 23.19
N ALA A 283 -6.57 9.63 22.52
CA ALA A 283 -6.24 10.65 21.55
C ALA A 283 -7.07 11.93 21.76
N ILE A 284 -6.53 13.07 21.35
CA ILE A 284 -7.26 14.33 21.19
C ILE A 284 -7.15 14.76 19.73
N LEU A 285 -8.28 14.92 19.06
CA LEU A 285 -8.39 15.49 17.74
C LEU A 285 -8.55 17.02 17.85
N ALA A 286 -7.43 17.74 17.73
CA ALA A 286 -7.35 19.20 17.75
C ALA A 286 -6.99 19.77 16.37
N THR A 287 -7.61 19.21 15.32
CA THR A 287 -7.31 19.46 13.90
C THR A 287 -7.84 20.80 13.37
N GLY A 288 -8.56 21.56 14.17
CA GLY A 288 -9.10 22.87 13.78
C GLY A 288 -10.27 22.78 12.80
N ALA A 289 -10.48 23.88 12.06
CA ALA A 289 -11.54 24.03 11.06
C ALA A 289 -10.97 24.65 9.77
N GLU A 290 -11.53 24.28 8.62
CA GLU A 290 -11.18 24.82 7.31
C GLU A 290 -12.13 25.96 6.92
N GLU A 291 -11.60 27.08 6.41
CA GLU A 291 -12.44 28.19 5.94
C GLU A 291 -13.14 27.80 4.63
N ARG A 292 -14.44 28.08 4.53
CA ARG A 292 -15.26 27.75 3.37
C ARG A 292 -15.19 28.84 2.32
N PRO A 293 -15.01 28.51 1.03
CA PRO A 293 -15.11 29.49 -0.04
C PRO A 293 -16.57 29.95 -0.21
N LEU A 294 -16.74 31.18 -0.69
CA LEU A 294 -18.04 31.66 -1.18
C LEU A 294 -18.24 31.24 -2.64
N VAL A 295 -19.44 30.77 -2.98
CA VAL A 295 -19.79 30.34 -4.35
C VAL A 295 -20.44 31.50 -5.11
N PHE A 296 -19.63 32.20 -5.92
CA PHE A 296 -20.04 33.39 -6.69
C PHE A 296 -19.36 33.49 -8.05
N GLY A 297 -19.86 34.36 -8.92
CA GLY A 297 -19.36 34.48 -10.29
C GLY A 297 -17.88 34.87 -10.38
N GLY A 298 -17.06 34.01 -10.99
CA GLY A 298 -15.64 34.26 -11.22
C GLY A 298 -14.77 34.15 -9.96
N ASN A 299 -15.20 33.33 -9.00
CA ASN A 299 -14.49 33.06 -7.75
C ASN A 299 -13.18 32.26 -7.90
N ASP A 300 -12.81 31.83 -9.12
CA ASP A 300 -11.61 31.04 -9.40
C ASP A 300 -10.40 31.84 -9.90
N ARG A 301 -10.57 33.15 -10.09
CA ARG A 301 -9.58 34.00 -10.76
C ARG A 301 -8.33 34.22 -9.89
N PRO A 302 -7.11 34.29 -10.46
CA PRO A 302 -5.92 34.61 -9.68
C PRO A 302 -6.04 35.97 -8.98
N GLY A 303 -5.77 35.99 -7.67
CA GLY A 303 -5.99 37.14 -6.80
C GLY A 303 -7.28 37.05 -5.96
N VAL A 304 -8.19 36.13 -6.28
CA VAL A 304 -9.25 35.70 -5.35
C VAL A 304 -8.66 34.65 -4.41
N MET A 305 -8.76 34.87 -3.11
CA MET A 305 -8.14 34.04 -2.07
C MET A 305 -9.04 33.96 -0.84
N MET A 306 -8.93 32.87 -0.07
CA MET A 306 -9.55 32.78 1.25
C MET A 306 -9.04 33.89 2.17
N ALA A 307 -9.92 34.49 2.96
CA ALA A 307 -9.58 35.61 3.84
C ALA A 307 -8.57 35.20 4.91
N GLY A 308 -8.77 34.06 5.57
CA GLY A 308 -7.82 33.47 6.50
C GLY A 308 -6.48 33.10 5.87
N ALA A 309 -6.46 32.74 4.58
CA ALA A 309 -5.21 32.51 3.85
C ALA A 309 -4.48 33.82 3.57
N MET A 310 -5.18 34.87 3.14
CA MET A 310 -4.59 36.20 2.94
C MET A 310 -4.02 36.75 4.26
N ARG A 311 -4.74 36.57 5.37
CA ARG A 311 -4.25 36.87 6.74
C ARG A 311 -3.03 36.05 7.10
N SER A 312 -3.00 34.76 6.77
CA SER A 312 -1.84 33.90 7.00
C SER A 312 -0.61 34.36 6.21
N TYR A 313 -0.75 34.68 4.92
CA TYR A 313 0.36 35.24 4.12
C TYR A 313 0.89 36.55 4.71
N LEU A 314 0.00 37.42 5.16
CA LEU A 314 0.37 38.68 5.79
C LEU A 314 1.13 38.46 7.10
N ASN A 315 0.50 37.77 8.06
CA ASN A 315 0.98 37.69 9.44
C ASN A 315 2.12 36.69 9.61
N ARG A 316 1.97 35.48 9.04
CA ARG A 316 2.97 34.41 9.18
C ARG A 316 4.15 34.59 8.24
N TYR A 317 3.93 35.09 7.03
CA TYR A 317 4.98 35.14 6.00
C TYR A 317 5.43 36.56 5.66
N GLY A 318 4.74 37.61 6.11
CA GLY A 318 5.07 39.00 5.76
C GLY A 318 4.83 39.31 4.28
N VAL A 319 3.82 38.70 3.67
CA VAL A 319 3.51 38.81 2.23
C VAL A 319 2.08 39.30 2.03
N VAL A 320 1.94 40.35 1.22
CA VAL A 320 0.66 40.95 0.84
C VAL A 320 0.25 40.42 -0.54
N ALA A 321 -1.01 40.02 -0.71
CA ALA A 321 -1.52 39.44 -1.96
C ALA A 321 -1.97 40.49 -3.01
N GLY A 322 -2.22 41.74 -2.59
CA GLY A 322 -2.67 42.85 -3.45
C GLY A 322 -2.49 44.19 -2.74
N GLN A 323 -2.32 45.28 -3.49
CA GLN A 323 -2.20 46.63 -2.91
C GLN A 323 -3.56 47.24 -2.60
N LYS A 324 -4.60 46.83 -3.33
CA LYS A 324 -5.96 47.34 -3.23
C LYS A 324 -6.94 46.19 -3.16
N VAL A 325 -7.37 45.85 -1.95
CA VAL A 325 -8.08 44.61 -1.63
C VAL A 325 -9.56 44.88 -1.41
N ALA A 326 -10.43 44.10 -2.06
CA ALA A 326 -11.83 44.00 -1.66
C ALA A 326 -12.02 42.79 -0.73
N VAL A 327 -12.96 42.86 0.20
CA VAL A 327 -13.31 41.76 1.10
C VAL A 327 -14.76 41.37 0.86
N PHE A 328 -15.04 40.09 0.60
CA PHE A 328 -16.38 39.53 0.48
C PHE A 328 -16.61 38.51 1.60
N THR A 329 -17.55 38.79 2.50
CA THR A 329 -17.71 38.02 3.74
C THR A 329 -19.17 37.78 4.09
N ASN A 330 -19.40 36.77 4.93
CA ASN A 330 -20.67 36.49 5.59
C ASN A 330 -20.57 36.48 7.13
N GLY A 331 -19.45 36.93 7.68
CA GLY A 331 -19.12 36.86 9.11
C GLY A 331 -17.92 37.74 9.50
N GLY A 332 -17.51 37.67 10.76
CA GLY A 332 -16.44 38.51 11.33
C GLY A 332 -15.03 38.23 10.79
N SER A 333 -14.74 37.03 10.26
CA SER A 333 -13.40 36.66 9.73
C SER A 333 -12.91 37.60 8.62
N GLY A 334 -13.84 38.06 7.76
CA GLY A 334 -13.54 39.04 6.72
C GLY A 334 -13.14 40.41 7.28
N TYR A 335 -13.85 40.88 8.31
CA TYR A 335 -13.53 42.14 8.99
C TYR A 335 -12.16 42.09 9.67
N ARG A 336 -11.88 40.98 10.36
CA ARG A 336 -10.55 40.72 10.94
C ARG A 336 -9.44 40.79 9.90
N THR A 337 -9.64 40.15 8.75
CA THR A 337 -8.67 40.19 7.64
C THR A 337 -8.50 41.61 7.11
N ALA A 338 -9.58 42.39 7.00
CA ALA A 338 -9.51 43.79 6.57
C ALA A 338 -8.73 44.67 7.56
N LEU A 339 -8.90 44.46 8.87
CA LEU A 339 -8.17 45.16 9.93
C LEU A 339 -6.67 44.90 9.85
N ASP A 340 -6.26 43.63 9.75
CA ASP A 340 -4.85 43.25 9.66
C ASP A 340 -4.18 43.83 8.41
N LEU A 341 -4.86 43.76 7.26
CA LEU A 341 -4.37 44.34 6.01
C LEU A 341 -4.23 45.87 6.10
N ALA A 342 -5.25 46.56 6.63
CA ALA A 342 -5.23 48.00 6.79
C ALA A 342 -4.13 48.47 7.77
N ALA A 343 -3.85 47.69 8.82
CA ALA A 343 -2.77 47.97 9.77
C ALA A 343 -1.38 47.97 9.13
N GLU A 344 -1.20 47.26 8.02
CA GLU A 344 0.04 47.24 7.21
C GLU A 344 -0.01 48.21 6.02
N GLY A 345 -1.00 49.12 6.00
CA GLY A 345 -1.13 50.16 4.97
C GLY A 345 -1.70 49.66 3.63
N VAL A 346 -2.33 48.48 3.59
CA VAL A 346 -3.01 47.99 2.39
C VAL A 346 -4.35 48.73 2.22
N GLU A 347 -4.64 49.22 1.01
CA GLU A 347 -5.89 49.91 0.72
C GLU A 347 -7.06 48.90 0.67
N ILE A 348 -8.09 49.09 1.50
CA ILE A 348 -9.31 48.28 1.44
C ILE A 348 -10.36 49.01 0.59
N SER A 349 -10.64 48.51 -0.61
CA SER A 349 -11.60 49.12 -1.54
C SER A 349 -13.03 49.15 -0.99
N ALA A 350 -13.47 48.02 -0.43
CA ALA A 350 -14.78 47.86 0.20
C ALA A 350 -14.82 46.52 0.97
N ILE A 351 -15.63 46.50 2.03
CA ILE A 351 -16.13 45.27 2.66
C ILE A 351 -17.54 45.03 2.15
N ILE A 352 -17.75 43.94 1.42
CA ILE A 352 -19.05 43.48 0.93
C ILE A 352 -19.51 42.39 1.89
N ASP A 353 -20.51 42.69 2.71
CA ASP A 353 -21.06 41.76 3.71
C ASP A 353 -22.44 41.31 3.26
N THR A 354 -22.65 39.99 3.19
CA THR A 354 -23.95 39.41 2.83
C THR A 354 -25.01 39.64 3.91
N ARG A 355 -24.61 39.92 5.15
CA ARG A 355 -25.52 40.24 6.26
C ARG A 355 -26.07 41.66 6.11
N SER A 356 -27.34 41.83 6.45
CA SER A 356 -28.04 43.13 6.37
C SER A 356 -27.53 44.16 7.39
N ALA A 357 -26.90 43.70 8.47
CA ALA A 357 -26.21 44.51 9.46
C ALA A 357 -25.10 43.68 10.12
N SER A 358 -24.09 44.34 10.68
CA SER A 358 -23.05 43.70 11.48
C SER A 358 -22.58 44.64 12.61
N SER A 359 -22.18 44.06 13.75
CA SER A 359 -21.48 44.73 14.85
C SER A 359 -19.95 44.62 14.75
N ASP A 360 -19.44 43.93 13.73
CA ASP A 360 -17.99 43.76 13.51
C ASP A 360 -17.29 45.10 13.25
N VAL A 361 -16.11 45.25 13.83
CA VAL A 361 -15.30 46.48 13.69
C VAL A 361 -14.61 46.49 12.33
N ALA A 362 -14.87 47.52 11.52
CA ALA A 362 -14.18 47.76 10.26
C ALA A 362 -13.00 48.72 10.43
N PRO A 363 -12.00 48.71 9.53
CA PRO A 363 -10.95 49.72 9.54
C PRO A 363 -11.52 51.12 9.29
N GLN A 364 -10.91 52.13 9.90
CA GLN A 364 -11.40 53.51 9.83
C GLN A 364 -11.45 54.00 8.38
N GLY A 365 -12.58 54.59 7.97
CA GLY A 365 -12.77 55.15 6.63
C GLY A 365 -13.02 54.13 5.51
N VAL A 366 -13.06 52.83 5.82
CA VAL A 366 -13.38 51.79 4.83
C VAL A 366 -14.87 51.74 4.55
N ARG A 367 -15.23 51.68 3.26
CA ARG A 367 -16.62 51.54 2.82
C ARG A 367 -17.14 50.13 3.09
N ILE A 368 -18.34 50.05 3.68
CA ILE A 368 -19.05 48.79 3.93
C ILE A 368 -20.33 48.74 3.09
N ILE A 369 -20.61 47.60 2.45
CA ILE A 369 -21.81 47.32 1.67
C ILE A 369 -22.55 46.16 2.35
N HIS A 370 -23.50 46.48 3.23
CA HIS A 370 -24.37 45.49 3.87
C HIS A 370 -25.43 44.95 2.92
N GLY A 371 -25.81 43.69 3.10
CA GLY A 371 -26.70 42.95 2.21
C GLY A 371 -26.14 42.83 0.79
N GLY A 372 -24.83 43.03 0.61
CA GLY A 372 -24.17 43.06 -0.69
C GLY A 372 -23.71 41.67 -1.12
N THR A 373 -23.62 41.45 -2.44
CA THR A 373 -23.06 40.20 -3.00
C THR A 373 -22.11 40.48 -4.14
N VAL A 374 -21.11 39.62 -4.36
CA VAL A 374 -20.26 39.71 -5.56
C VAL A 374 -20.89 38.89 -6.68
N GLN A 375 -21.32 39.53 -7.76
CA GLN A 375 -22.01 38.89 -8.88
C GLN A 375 -21.04 38.36 -9.95
N ALA A 376 -19.92 39.05 -10.15
CA ALA A 376 -18.85 38.64 -11.05
C ALA A 376 -17.52 39.29 -10.66
N THR A 377 -16.40 38.70 -11.05
CA THR A 377 -15.08 39.35 -11.01
C THR A 377 -14.73 39.91 -12.39
N LYS A 378 -13.78 40.87 -12.48
CA LYS A 378 -13.16 41.34 -13.74
C LYS A 378 -11.67 40.98 -13.83
N GLY A 379 -11.09 41.00 -15.03
CA GLY A 379 -9.71 40.59 -15.31
C GLY A 379 -9.58 39.19 -15.94
N ARG A 380 -8.36 38.81 -16.34
CA ARG A 380 -8.06 37.52 -17.02
C ARG A 380 -7.01 36.70 -16.26
N HIS A 381 -5.74 37.06 -16.37
CA HIS A 381 -4.63 36.37 -15.68
C HIS A 381 -4.47 36.82 -14.22
N ARG A 382 -5.22 37.84 -13.83
CA ARG A 382 -5.40 38.32 -12.47
C ARG A 382 -6.72 39.07 -12.39
N ILE A 383 -7.23 39.23 -11.17
CA ILE A 383 -8.37 40.10 -10.90
C ILE A 383 -8.00 41.58 -11.10
N SER A 384 -8.98 42.38 -11.54
CA SER A 384 -8.85 43.83 -11.70
C SER A 384 -10.02 44.61 -11.10
N GLY A 385 -10.95 43.90 -10.45
CA GLY A 385 -12.15 44.47 -9.85
C GLY A 385 -13.25 43.43 -9.66
N VAL A 386 -14.29 43.82 -8.95
CA VAL A 386 -15.51 43.05 -8.72
C VAL A 386 -16.74 43.83 -9.18
N ILE A 387 -17.80 43.10 -9.55
CA ILE A 387 -19.14 43.63 -9.72
C ILE A 387 -19.93 43.24 -8.48
N ALA A 388 -20.17 44.20 -7.61
CA ALA A 388 -20.97 44.03 -6.41
C ALA A 388 -22.42 44.41 -6.69
N ASP A 389 -23.38 43.61 -6.20
CA ASP A 389 -24.78 43.98 -6.13
C ASP A 389 -25.06 44.67 -4.80
N ARG A 390 -25.82 45.77 -4.87
CA ARG A 390 -26.39 46.46 -3.71
C ARG A 390 -27.88 46.67 -3.94
N GLY A 391 -28.70 45.74 -3.46
CA GLY A 391 -30.15 45.85 -3.55
C GLY A 391 -30.67 45.85 -4.99
N GLY A 392 -30.06 45.04 -5.87
CA GLY A 392 -30.44 44.92 -7.29
C GLY A 392 -29.69 45.86 -8.25
N LEU A 393 -28.78 46.70 -7.75
CA LEU A 393 -27.93 47.58 -8.55
C LEU A 393 -26.49 47.04 -8.61
N ASP A 394 -26.00 46.79 -9.82
CA ASP A 394 -24.59 46.45 -10.04
C ASP A 394 -23.70 47.69 -9.90
N GLU A 395 -22.60 47.52 -9.17
CA GLU A 395 -21.53 48.50 -9.06
C GLU A 395 -20.18 47.85 -9.32
N PHE A 396 -19.32 48.54 -10.09
CA PHE A 396 -17.94 48.11 -10.29
C PHE A 396 -17.02 48.69 -9.21
N ILE A 397 -16.28 47.82 -8.52
CA ILE A 397 -15.30 48.18 -7.50
C ILE A 397 -13.92 47.71 -7.96
N ALA A 398 -13.01 48.64 -8.21
CA ALA A 398 -11.63 48.33 -8.60
C ALA A 398 -10.84 47.71 -7.43
N CYS A 399 -10.17 46.59 -7.68
CA CYS A 399 -9.28 45.91 -6.73
C CYS A 399 -8.32 44.98 -7.49
N ASP A 400 -7.17 44.69 -6.90
CA ASP A 400 -6.16 43.77 -7.44
C ASP A 400 -6.06 42.45 -6.66
N ALA A 401 -6.78 42.33 -5.55
CA ALA A 401 -7.06 41.08 -4.84
C ALA A 401 -8.45 41.11 -4.19
N LEU A 402 -9.02 39.93 -3.98
CA LEU A 402 -10.30 39.72 -3.30
C LEU A 402 -10.13 38.65 -2.22
N ALA A 403 -10.32 39.04 -0.96
CA ALA A 403 -10.41 38.12 0.16
C ALA A 403 -11.86 37.64 0.31
N MET A 404 -12.09 36.32 0.34
CA MET A 404 -13.42 35.74 0.58
C MET A 404 -13.49 34.92 1.86
N SER A 405 -14.58 35.06 2.61
CA SER A 405 -14.83 34.32 3.86
C SER A 405 -16.27 33.81 3.86
N GLY A 406 -16.45 32.49 3.79
CA GLY A 406 -17.76 31.82 3.75
C GLY A 406 -18.14 31.07 5.03
N GLY A 407 -17.40 31.25 6.12
CA GLY A 407 -17.57 30.51 7.38
C GLY A 407 -16.60 29.34 7.51
N TRP A 408 -16.84 28.43 8.45
CA TRP A 408 -15.87 27.39 8.85
C TRP A 408 -16.45 25.97 8.82
N SER A 409 -15.63 25.00 8.45
CA SER A 409 -15.93 23.57 8.47
C SER A 409 -14.99 22.84 9.42
N PRO A 410 -15.45 22.28 10.55
CA PRO A 410 -14.63 21.46 11.43
C PRO A 410 -13.89 20.33 10.68
N ILE A 411 -12.60 20.14 10.96
CA ILE A 411 -11.77 19.10 10.32
C ILE A 411 -11.95 17.78 11.07
N ILE A 412 -13.06 17.10 10.79
CA ILE A 412 -13.51 15.90 11.54
C ILE A 412 -13.14 14.57 10.87
N HIS A 413 -12.25 14.62 9.88
CA HIS A 413 -11.97 13.52 8.97
C HIS A 413 -11.62 12.23 9.70
N LEU A 414 -10.68 12.27 10.66
CA LEU A 414 -10.23 11.10 11.40
C LEU A 414 -11.37 10.47 12.22
N ALA A 415 -12.20 11.28 12.88
CA ALA A 415 -13.35 10.80 13.65
C ALA A 415 -14.36 10.01 12.80
N CYS A 416 -14.46 10.33 11.51
CA CYS A 416 -15.38 9.66 10.58
C CYS A 416 -14.80 8.42 9.88
N GLN A 417 -13.48 8.15 9.97
CA GLN A 417 -12.82 7.10 9.18
C GLN A 417 -13.22 5.66 9.58
N ARG A 418 -13.69 5.47 10.81
CA ARG A 418 -14.18 4.18 11.34
C ARG A 418 -15.69 3.97 11.14
N GLY A 419 -16.29 4.71 10.20
CA GLY A 419 -17.68 4.54 9.79
C GLY A 419 -18.72 5.37 10.57
N ALA A 420 -18.29 6.08 11.61
CA ALA A 420 -19.14 7.05 12.30
C ALA A 420 -19.50 8.20 11.34
N LYS A 421 -20.79 8.59 11.34
CA LYS A 421 -21.30 9.62 10.42
C LYS A 421 -21.29 10.99 11.10
N PRO A 422 -20.85 12.05 10.40
CA PRO A 422 -20.91 13.39 10.97
C PRO A 422 -22.35 13.85 11.21
N VAL A 423 -22.53 14.77 12.15
CA VAL A 423 -23.83 15.28 12.58
C VAL A 423 -23.98 16.73 12.15
N TRP A 424 -25.08 17.07 11.47
CA TRP A 424 -25.34 18.47 11.11
C TRP A 424 -25.74 19.29 12.33
N SER A 425 -25.17 20.49 12.47
CA SER A 425 -25.56 21.50 13.47
C SER A 425 -26.13 22.73 12.76
N ASP A 426 -27.38 23.08 13.10
CA ASP A 426 -28.02 24.31 12.61
C ASP A 426 -27.45 25.57 13.27
N GLU A 427 -26.93 25.47 14.50
CA GLU A 427 -26.28 26.60 15.16
C GLU A 427 -24.95 26.95 14.49
N GLN A 428 -24.11 25.94 14.26
CA GLN A 428 -22.78 26.11 13.65
C GLN A 428 -22.82 26.14 12.12
N GLN A 429 -23.99 25.85 11.53
CA GLN A 429 -24.19 25.67 10.08
C GLN A 429 -23.14 24.73 9.46
N ALA A 430 -22.81 23.65 10.16
CA ALA A 430 -21.69 22.76 9.84
C ALA A 430 -21.96 21.30 10.16
N PHE A 431 -21.19 20.42 9.53
CA PHE A 431 -21.09 19.02 9.95
C PHE A 431 -20.08 18.91 11.08
N MET A 432 -20.57 18.50 12.25
CA MET A 432 -19.82 18.26 13.48
C MET A 432 -19.32 16.82 13.57
N ALA A 433 -18.27 16.61 14.37
CA ALA A 433 -17.72 15.29 14.61
C ALA A 433 -18.79 14.37 15.26
N PRO A 434 -18.85 13.09 14.87
CA PRO A 434 -19.64 12.12 15.61
C PRO A 434 -19.09 11.90 17.02
N THR A 435 -19.94 11.39 17.91
CA THR A 435 -19.47 10.76 19.15
C THR A 435 -18.80 9.42 18.80
N VAL A 436 -17.50 9.30 19.08
CA VAL A 436 -16.67 8.15 18.68
C VAL A 436 -16.15 7.30 19.86
N GLY A 437 -16.85 7.37 20.99
CA GLY A 437 -16.46 6.69 22.24
C GLY A 437 -15.34 7.42 22.99
N GLY A 438 -14.87 6.83 24.11
CA GLY A 438 -13.87 7.43 24.99
C GLY A 438 -12.41 7.26 24.55
N GLU A 439 -12.17 6.70 23.36
CA GLU A 439 -10.82 6.49 22.82
C GLU A 439 -10.20 7.79 22.29
N MET A 440 -11.04 8.66 21.72
CA MET A 440 -10.64 9.93 21.13
C MET A 440 -11.62 11.05 21.50
N GLU A 441 -11.10 12.12 22.09
CA GLU A 441 -11.84 13.34 22.34
C GLU A 441 -11.63 14.34 21.20
N ILE A 442 -12.64 15.14 20.89
CA ILE A 442 -12.56 16.21 19.88
C ILE A 442 -12.41 17.54 20.63
N ALA A 443 -11.48 18.40 20.20
CA ALA A 443 -11.20 19.65 20.90
C ALA A 443 -11.04 20.87 19.98
N GLY A 444 -11.35 22.05 20.50
CA GLY A 444 -11.24 23.34 19.81
C GLY A 444 -12.19 23.47 18.62
N SER A 445 -11.75 24.09 17.53
CA SER A 445 -12.60 24.32 16.35
C SER A 445 -13.03 23.02 15.65
N ALA A 446 -12.33 21.91 15.86
CA ALA A 446 -12.80 20.60 15.41
C ALA A 446 -14.08 20.14 16.15
N ALA A 447 -14.30 20.64 17.38
CA ALA A 447 -15.50 20.46 18.18
C ALA A 447 -16.55 21.58 17.99
N GLY A 448 -16.27 22.58 17.14
CA GLY A 448 -17.16 23.75 16.91
C GLY A 448 -16.95 24.90 17.89
N ILE A 449 -15.80 24.95 18.57
CA ILE A 449 -15.42 26.07 19.44
C ILE A 449 -14.42 26.93 18.67
N ASP A 450 -14.85 28.12 18.25
CA ASP A 450 -14.11 28.89 17.26
C ASP A 450 -13.33 30.10 17.81
N SER A 451 -13.62 30.53 19.05
CA SER A 451 -12.81 31.56 19.71
C SER A 451 -11.46 30.97 20.18
N VAL A 452 -10.39 31.79 20.18
CA VAL A 452 -9.07 31.31 20.61
C VAL A 452 -9.06 31.01 22.10
N SER A 453 -9.69 31.88 22.89
CA SER A 453 -9.93 31.67 24.32
C SER A 453 -10.65 30.35 24.60
N GLY A 454 -11.74 30.07 23.87
CA GLY A 454 -12.51 28.84 23.99
C GLY A 454 -11.72 27.59 23.60
N CYS A 455 -10.93 27.67 22.52
CA CYS A 455 -10.07 26.56 22.10
C CYS A 455 -9.04 26.18 23.16
N LEU A 456 -8.36 27.15 23.77
CA LEU A 456 -7.39 26.91 24.83
C LEU A 456 -8.06 26.21 26.02
N ALA A 457 -9.21 26.74 26.47
CA ALA A 457 -9.96 26.22 27.61
C ALA A 457 -10.46 24.77 27.36
N ASP A 458 -11.00 24.51 26.17
CA ASP A 458 -11.49 23.19 25.80
C ASP A 458 -10.36 22.16 25.68
N GLY A 459 -9.24 22.53 25.04
CA GLY A 459 -8.04 21.67 24.98
C GLY A 459 -7.56 21.23 26.37
N ALA A 460 -7.44 22.18 27.30
CA ALA A 460 -7.11 21.89 28.69
C ALA A 460 -8.15 20.97 29.35
N ALA A 461 -9.44 21.28 29.18
CA ALA A 461 -10.52 20.51 29.77
C ALA A 461 -10.53 19.04 29.30
N LYS A 462 -10.39 18.80 28.00
CA LYS A 462 -10.32 17.45 27.40
C LYS A 462 -9.10 16.67 27.88
N ALA A 463 -7.93 17.33 27.96
CA ALA A 463 -6.73 16.71 28.50
C ALA A 463 -6.91 16.29 29.97
N ARG A 464 -7.53 17.12 30.83
CA ARG A 464 -7.81 16.76 32.23
C ARG A 464 -8.71 15.52 32.34
N LEU A 465 -9.76 15.44 31.53
CA LEU A 465 -10.66 14.28 31.52
C LEU A 465 -9.90 13.00 31.13
N ILE A 466 -9.04 13.08 30.12
CA ILE A 466 -8.20 11.95 29.69
C ILE A 466 -7.21 11.55 30.77
N VAL A 467 -6.49 12.52 31.37
CA VAL A 467 -5.54 12.30 32.47
C VAL A 467 -6.23 11.55 33.62
N GLN A 468 -7.42 11.99 34.02
CA GLN A 468 -8.22 11.32 35.07
C GLN A 468 -8.62 9.90 34.64
N SER A 469 -9.06 9.71 33.39
CA SER A 469 -9.44 8.39 32.87
C SER A 469 -8.27 7.40 32.81
N LEU A 470 -7.04 7.91 32.76
CA LEU A 470 -5.80 7.14 32.80
C LEU A 470 -5.23 6.97 34.22
N GLY A 471 -6.00 7.35 35.26
CA GLY A 471 -5.64 7.14 36.66
C GLY A 471 -4.56 8.10 37.17
N ARG A 472 -4.39 9.27 36.52
CA ARG A 472 -3.48 10.33 36.97
C ARG A 472 -4.27 11.49 37.58
N ARG A 473 -3.66 12.20 38.54
CA ARG A 473 -4.24 13.41 39.12
C ARG A 473 -4.11 14.55 38.12
N ALA A 474 -5.24 15.03 37.60
CA ALA A 474 -5.27 16.24 36.78
C ALA A 474 -4.98 17.47 37.64
N GLN A 475 -4.04 18.30 37.18
CA GLN A 475 -3.82 19.64 37.73
C GLN A 475 -4.77 20.63 37.04
N GLU A 476 -5.10 21.71 37.72
CA GLU A 476 -5.81 22.82 37.09
C GLU A 476 -4.85 23.56 36.16
N ALA A 477 -5.30 23.79 34.92
CA ALA A 477 -4.50 24.50 33.95
C ALA A 477 -4.69 26.01 34.16
N GLU A 478 -3.58 26.74 34.30
CA GLU A 478 -3.62 28.20 34.31
C GLU A 478 -4.01 28.68 32.91
N MET A 479 -5.16 29.37 32.83
CA MET A 479 -5.72 29.82 31.57
C MET A 479 -5.21 31.23 31.25
N PRO A 480 -4.47 31.43 30.15
CA PRO A 480 -4.04 32.76 29.76
C PRO A 480 -5.22 33.60 29.26
N GLU A 481 -5.22 34.89 29.61
CA GLU A 481 -6.17 35.85 29.06
C GLU A 481 -5.88 36.09 27.57
N VAL A 482 -6.94 36.24 26.76
CA VAL A 482 -6.83 36.46 25.31
C VAL A 482 -7.42 37.82 24.96
N GLU A 483 -6.59 38.74 24.49
CA GLU A 483 -7.01 40.07 24.04
C GLU A 483 -7.01 40.13 22.50
N GLY A 484 -8.06 40.73 21.92
CA GLY A 484 -8.23 40.82 20.47
C GLY A 484 -8.88 39.58 19.83
N ASP A 485 -9.58 38.77 20.63
CA ASP A 485 -10.50 37.75 20.09
C ASP A 485 -11.66 38.43 19.36
N TYR A 486 -12.22 37.76 18.35
CA TYR A 486 -13.32 38.29 17.52
C TYR A 486 -14.51 37.34 17.55
N ASP A 487 -15.68 37.81 17.12
CA ASP A 487 -16.84 36.93 16.94
C ASP A 487 -16.68 36.09 15.65
N PRO A 488 -16.51 34.76 15.76
CA PRO A 488 -16.35 33.89 14.60
C PRO A 488 -17.69 33.57 13.90
N SER A 489 -18.83 34.05 14.42
CA SER A 489 -20.15 33.78 13.88
C SER A 489 -20.30 34.24 12.42
N PHE A 490 -21.09 33.48 11.66
CA PHE A 490 -21.35 33.75 10.25
C PHE A 490 -22.76 33.33 9.85
N ALA A 491 -23.29 33.98 8.80
CA ALA A 491 -24.56 33.59 8.18
C ALA A 491 -24.28 32.76 6.93
N ALA A 492 -24.63 31.47 6.95
CA ALA A 492 -24.34 30.58 5.82
C ALA A 492 -25.02 31.04 4.52
N ILE A 493 -24.23 31.10 3.44
CA ILE A 493 -24.72 31.33 2.08
C ILE A 493 -24.10 30.28 1.16
N TRP A 494 -24.94 29.43 0.58
CA TRP A 494 -24.48 28.31 -0.24
C TRP A 494 -24.09 28.72 -1.66
N HIS A 495 -24.69 29.82 -2.16
CA HIS A 495 -24.45 30.37 -3.48
C HIS A 495 -25.06 31.77 -3.61
N VAL A 496 -24.37 32.65 -4.33
CA VAL A 496 -24.86 34.00 -4.68
C VAL A 496 -25.90 33.92 -5.80
N PRO A 497 -27.18 34.22 -5.54
CA PRO A 497 -28.20 34.27 -6.59
C PRO A 497 -27.83 35.29 -7.67
N GLY A 498 -28.09 34.95 -8.94
CA GLY A 498 -27.86 35.86 -10.06
C GLY A 498 -26.43 35.95 -10.60
N ALA A 499 -25.50 35.12 -10.11
CA ALA A 499 -24.09 35.14 -10.52
C ALA A 499 -23.91 35.23 -12.06
N LYS A 500 -23.12 36.21 -12.50
CA LYS A 500 -22.95 36.60 -13.93
C LYS A 500 -21.73 35.97 -14.60
N ASP A 501 -20.95 35.20 -13.87
CA ASP A 501 -19.84 34.36 -14.35
C ASP A 501 -19.93 32.97 -13.68
N LYS A 502 -19.05 32.03 -14.01
CA LYS A 502 -19.01 30.68 -13.42
C LYS A 502 -18.73 30.75 -11.92
N ALA A 503 -19.60 30.12 -11.13
CA ALA A 503 -19.48 30.02 -9.68
C ALA A 503 -19.01 28.63 -9.27
N PHE A 504 -17.71 28.48 -9.01
CA PHE A 504 -17.07 27.20 -8.73
C PHE A 504 -17.37 26.72 -7.30
N VAL A 505 -17.57 25.41 -7.19
CA VAL A 505 -17.77 24.67 -5.93
C VAL A 505 -16.58 23.74 -5.70
N ASP A 506 -16.13 23.03 -6.74
CA ASP A 506 -14.87 22.28 -6.75
C ASP A 506 -13.92 22.96 -7.72
N PHE A 507 -12.85 23.54 -7.16
CA PHE A 507 -11.88 24.30 -7.92
C PHE A 507 -11.02 23.40 -8.80
N GLN A 508 -10.54 22.27 -8.29
CA GLN A 508 -9.56 21.45 -8.99
C GLN A 508 -10.18 20.68 -10.16
N ASN A 509 -11.39 20.13 -9.96
CA ASN A 509 -12.13 19.38 -10.98
C ASN A 509 -13.04 20.25 -11.86
N ASP A 510 -12.99 21.58 -11.71
CA ASP A 510 -13.77 22.54 -12.50
C ASP A 510 -15.30 22.37 -12.36
N VAL A 511 -15.80 21.95 -11.19
CA VAL A 511 -17.24 21.80 -10.94
C VAL A 511 -17.84 23.12 -10.45
N HIS A 512 -18.85 23.63 -11.14
CA HIS A 512 -19.57 24.84 -10.75
C HIS A 512 -21.04 24.58 -10.41
N ALA A 513 -21.70 25.53 -9.74
CA ALA A 513 -23.06 25.37 -9.20
C ALA A 513 -24.09 24.85 -10.24
N LYS A 514 -23.96 25.25 -11.51
CA LYS A 514 -24.83 24.79 -12.60
C LYS A 514 -24.70 23.28 -12.92
N ASP A 515 -23.53 22.68 -12.66
CA ASP A 515 -23.30 21.24 -12.86
C ASP A 515 -24.05 20.40 -11.84
N LEU A 516 -24.06 20.84 -10.57
CA LEU A 516 -24.85 20.21 -9.51
C LEU A 516 -26.34 20.32 -9.81
N GLY A 517 -26.78 21.48 -10.30
CA GLY A 517 -28.16 21.66 -10.77
C GLY A 517 -28.51 20.77 -11.96
N LEU A 518 -27.58 20.53 -12.89
CA LEU A 518 -27.77 19.58 -14.00
C LEU A 518 -27.87 18.15 -13.48
N ALA A 519 -26.97 17.73 -12.58
CA ALA A 519 -26.98 16.41 -11.98
C ALA A 519 -28.35 16.10 -11.33
N LEU A 520 -28.90 17.06 -10.59
CA LEU A 520 -30.22 16.91 -9.96
C LEU A 520 -31.35 16.77 -11.00
N ARG A 521 -31.35 17.60 -12.06
CA ARG A 521 -32.34 17.49 -13.15
C ARG A 521 -32.28 16.16 -13.88
N GLU A 522 -31.11 15.55 -13.96
CA GLU A 522 -30.91 14.23 -14.58
C GLU A 522 -31.13 13.06 -13.60
N GLY A 523 -31.64 13.32 -12.40
CA GLY A 523 -32.02 12.27 -11.44
C GLY A 523 -30.91 11.85 -10.46
N PHE A 524 -29.74 12.49 -10.50
CA PHE A 524 -28.62 12.20 -9.59
C PHE A 524 -28.74 12.98 -8.26
N GLY A 525 -29.90 12.91 -7.60
CA GLY A 525 -30.20 13.72 -6.40
C GLY A 525 -29.57 13.25 -5.09
N HIS A 526 -29.02 12.03 -5.05
CA HIS A 526 -28.26 11.52 -3.90
C HIS A 526 -26.82 12.06 -3.94
N VAL A 527 -26.25 12.45 -2.79
CA VAL A 527 -24.92 13.12 -2.73
C VAL A 527 -23.81 12.28 -3.38
N GLU A 528 -23.82 10.97 -3.17
CA GLU A 528 -22.86 10.04 -3.79
C GLU A 528 -23.02 9.92 -5.32
N HIS A 529 -24.25 10.09 -5.84
CA HIS A 529 -24.51 10.13 -7.29
C HIS A 529 -24.07 11.47 -7.88
N ALA A 530 -24.44 12.59 -7.25
CA ALA A 530 -24.00 13.93 -7.67
C ALA A 530 -22.46 14.02 -7.69
N LYS A 531 -21.78 13.47 -6.67
CA LYS A 531 -20.32 13.32 -6.62
C LYS A 531 -19.78 12.57 -7.83
N ARG A 532 -20.25 11.34 -8.11
CA ARG A 532 -19.75 10.51 -9.22
C ARG A 532 -20.05 11.11 -10.60
N TYR A 533 -21.23 11.73 -10.74
CA TYR A 533 -21.67 12.33 -11.98
C TYR A 533 -20.87 13.61 -12.31
N THR A 534 -20.64 14.46 -11.32
CA THR A 534 -19.97 15.75 -11.50
C THR A 534 -18.47 15.71 -11.25
N THR A 535 -17.96 14.69 -10.57
CA THR A 535 -16.59 14.56 -10.01
C THR A 535 -16.28 15.49 -8.84
N SER A 536 -17.28 16.15 -8.26
CA SER A 536 -17.11 17.02 -7.09
C SER A 536 -16.58 16.24 -5.88
N GLY A 537 -15.50 16.73 -5.27
CA GLY A 537 -14.87 16.12 -4.09
C GLY A 537 -14.02 14.89 -4.40
N MET A 538 -13.68 14.64 -5.67
CA MET A 538 -12.82 13.52 -6.09
C MET A 538 -11.38 13.95 -6.45
N ALA A 539 -11.07 15.24 -6.32
CA ALA A 539 -9.76 15.81 -6.59
C ALA A 539 -8.71 15.45 -5.52
N THR A 540 -7.47 15.89 -5.71
CA THR A 540 -6.36 15.56 -4.78
C THR A 540 -6.54 16.16 -3.39
N ASP A 541 -7.30 17.25 -3.26
CA ASP A 541 -7.73 17.88 -2.01
C ASP A 541 -8.88 17.13 -1.31
N GLN A 542 -9.52 16.16 -1.98
CA GLN A 542 -10.63 15.34 -1.49
C GLN A 542 -11.85 16.17 -1.07
N GLY A 543 -12.06 17.33 -1.70
CA GLY A 543 -13.24 18.16 -1.47
C GLY A 543 -13.28 18.88 -0.11
N LYS A 544 -12.11 19.08 0.54
CA LYS A 544 -11.99 19.82 1.82
C LYS A 544 -12.73 21.16 1.80
N LEU A 545 -12.65 21.88 0.68
CA LEU A 545 -13.30 23.19 0.51
C LEU A 545 -14.73 23.09 -0.05
N GLY A 546 -14.97 22.15 -0.96
CA GLY A 546 -16.17 22.14 -1.80
C GLY A 546 -17.34 21.30 -1.29
N ASN A 547 -17.08 20.27 -0.47
CA ASN A 547 -18.10 19.26 -0.14
C ASN A 547 -19.29 19.83 0.63
N VAL A 548 -19.03 20.70 1.63
CA VAL A 548 -20.11 21.30 2.43
C VAL A 548 -20.92 22.27 1.58
N ASN A 549 -20.28 23.06 0.72
CA ASN A 549 -20.96 23.93 -0.24
C ASN A 549 -21.80 23.13 -1.23
N ALA A 550 -21.29 22.00 -1.74
CA ALA A 550 -22.04 21.11 -2.62
C ALA A 550 -23.28 20.54 -1.92
N ALA A 551 -23.13 20.09 -0.66
CA ALA A 551 -24.23 19.59 0.14
C ALA A 551 -25.30 20.68 0.39
N GLY A 552 -24.88 21.89 0.79
CA GLY A 552 -25.78 23.02 1.01
C GLY A 552 -26.50 23.48 -0.27
N LEU A 553 -25.81 23.48 -1.41
CA LEU A 553 -26.41 23.75 -2.71
C LEU A 553 -27.46 22.71 -3.11
N ILE A 554 -27.13 21.42 -2.99
CA ILE A 554 -28.08 20.33 -3.28
C ILE A 554 -29.28 20.40 -2.34
N ALA A 555 -29.04 20.70 -1.05
CA ALA A 555 -30.08 20.84 -0.04
C ALA A 555 -31.04 21.98 -0.39
N GLY A 556 -30.51 23.16 -0.71
CA GLY A 556 -31.28 24.31 -1.17
C GLY A 556 -32.08 24.03 -2.45
N MET A 557 -31.48 23.37 -3.44
CA MET A 557 -32.17 22.99 -4.69
C MET A 557 -33.29 21.97 -4.48
N ARG A 558 -33.18 21.12 -3.45
CA ARG A 558 -34.18 20.08 -3.11
C ARG A 558 -35.22 20.55 -2.09
N GLY A 559 -35.02 21.70 -1.45
CA GLY A 559 -35.85 22.16 -0.34
C GLY A 559 -35.75 21.30 0.92
N VAL A 560 -34.58 20.71 1.18
CA VAL A 560 -34.30 19.89 2.38
C VAL A 560 -33.14 20.48 3.18
N SER A 561 -32.91 20.00 4.40
CA SER A 561 -31.74 20.38 5.19
C SER A 561 -30.45 19.73 4.64
N PRO A 562 -29.27 20.33 4.87
CA PRO A 562 -28.00 19.68 4.54
C PRO A 562 -27.83 18.32 5.24
N ALA A 563 -28.41 18.14 6.43
CA ALA A 563 -28.46 16.87 7.14
C ALA A 563 -29.09 15.73 6.30
N ALA A 564 -30.18 16.03 5.57
CA ALA A 564 -30.87 15.06 4.72
C ALA A 564 -30.12 14.72 3.42
N VAL A 565 -29.20 15.59 2.99
CA VAL A 565 -28.28 15.30 1.88
C VAL A 565 -27.13 14.42 2.37
N GLY A 566 -26.61 14.72 3.57
CA GLY A 566 -25.49 14.03 4.18
C GLY A 566 -24.14 14.38 3.54
N THR A 567 -23.07 13.76 4.06
CA THR A 567 -21.72 13.86 3.50
C THR A 567 -21.38 12.62 2.68
N THR A 568 -20.32 12.73 1.89
CA THR A 568 -19.69 11.52 1.31
C THR A 568 -18.80 10.84 2.34
N THR A 569 -18.44 9.59 2.08
CA THR A 569 -17.61 8.81 3.04
C THR A 569 -16.21 9.41 3.20
N PHE A 570 -15.77 9.61 4.44
CA PHE A 570 -14.39 9.98 4.78
C PHE A 570 -13.50 8.73 4.77
N ARG A 571 -12.34 8.80 4.10
CA ARG A 571 -11.41 7.68 3.99
C ARG A 571 -9.99 8.14 4.35
N PRO A 572 -9.15 7.27 4.93
CA PRO A 572 -7.71 7.45 4.84
C PRO A 572 -7.30 7.47 3.35
N PHE A 573 -6.31 8.27 2.96
CA PHE A 573 -5.49 9.16 3.78
C PHE A 573 -6.08 10.58 3.86
N TYR A 574 -5.95 11.27 5.01
CA TYR A 574 -6.36 12.69 5.15
C TYR A 574 -5.73 13.59 4.07
N THR A 575 -4.44 13.40 3.81
CA THR A 575 -3.71 13.93 2.65
C THR A 575 -2.96 12.80 1.94
N PRO A 576 -2.63 12.92 0.65
CA PRO A 576 -1.88 11.90 -0.07
C PRO A 576 -0.58 11.49 0.64
N VAL A 577 -0.28 10.18 0.59
CA VAL A 577 0.96 9.58 1.12
C VAL A 577 1.71 8.95 -0.06
N SER A 578 3.04 9.11 -0.10
CA SER A 578 3.86 8.54 -1.16
C SER A 578 3.86 7.01 -1.09
N PHE A 579 3.96 6.35 -2.26
CA PHE A 579 4.11 4.89 -2.29
C PHE A 579 5.45 4.45 -1.67
N GLY A 580 6.48 5.28 -1.76
CA GLY A 580 7.76 5.05 -1.09
C GLY A 580 7.60 4.92 0.43
N ALA A 581 6.87 5.84 1.07
CA ALA A 581 6.59 5.76 2.52
C ALA A 581 5.80 4.49 2.88
N LEU A 582 4.84 4.07 2.05
CA LEU A 582 4.08 2.84 2.27
C LEU A 582 4.91 1.56 2.06
N ALA A 583 5.87 1.56 1.14
CA ALA A 583 6.81 0.46 0.94
C ALA A 583 7.81 0.37 2.11
N GLY A 584 8.34 1.52 2.54
CA GLY A 584 9.38 1.58 3.57
C GLY A 584 10.65 0.87 3.09
N THR A 585 11.13 -0.08 3.87
CA THR A 585 12.33 -0.89 3.56
C THR A 585 12.04 -2.08 2.64
N ALA A 586 10.77 -2.40 2.35
CA ALA A 586 10.38 -3.51 1.50
C ALA A 586 10.52 -3.15 0.01
N ARG A 587 11.76 -3.10 -0.48
CA ARG A 587 12.13 -2.73 -1.86
C ARG A 587 13.20 -3.66 -2.41
N ASP A 588 13.26 -3.79 -3.73
CA ASP A 588 14.30 -4.55 -4.44
C ASP A 588 14.45 -5.97 -3.84
N LYS A 589 15.69 -6.37 -3.48
CA LYS A 589 15.99 -7.67 -2.84
C LYS A 589 15.45 -7.81 -1.41
N HIS A 590 14.96 -6.73 -0.81
CA HIS A 590 14.35 -6.70 0.52
C HIS A 590 12.81 -6.66 0.48
N ALA A 591 12.20 -6.76 -0.70
CA ALA A 591 10.74 -6.83 -0.83
C ALA A 591 10.16 -8.07 -0.10
N GLN A 592 10.94 -9.15 -0.03
CA GLN A 592 10.65 -10.35 0.77
C GLN A 592 11.95 -10.94 1.33
N PRO A 593 11.92 -11.71 2.43
CA PRO A 593 13.09 -12.42 2.92
C PRO A 593 13.59 -13.46 1.91
N VAL A 594 14.91 -13.65 1.85
CA VAL A 594 15.55 -14.76 1.13
C VAL A 594 16.05 -15.77 2.14
N ARG A 595 15.76 -17.06 1.91
CA ARG A 595 16.25 -18.18 2.71
C ARG A 595 17.31 -18.96 1.92
N GLU A 596 18.46 -19.14 2.54
CA GLU A 596 19.59 -19.88 1.98
C GLU A 596 19.78 -21.18 2.78
N SER A 597 19.94 -22.31 2.09
CA SER A 597 20.14 -23.61 2.76
C SER A 597 21.50 -23.65 3.47
N PRO A 598 21.70 -24.57 4.44
CA PRO A 598 23.03 -24.78 5.04
C PRO A 598 24.13 -25.18 4.05
N LEU A 599 23.77 -25.60 2.83
CA LEU A 599 24.69 -25.91 1.74
C LEU A 599 24.77 -24.79 0.69
N HIS A 600 24.18 -23.62 0.90
CA HIS A 600 24.16 -22.56 -0.11
C HIS A 600 25.56 -22.07 -0.48
N GLY A 601 26.43 -21.83 0.51
CA GLY A 601 27.83 -21.47 0.29
C GLY A 601 28.59 -22.57 -0.44
N TRP A 602 28.39 -23.83 -0.01
CA TRP A 602 28.94 -25.02 -0.67
C TRP A 602 28.46 -25.18 -2.12
N ALA A 603 27.20 -24.91 -2.42
CA ALA A 603 26.66 -25.02 -3.76
C ALA A 603 27.27 -23.93 -4.66
N LYS A 604 27.35 -22.69 -4.15
CA LYS A 604 27.93 -21.55 -4.86
C LYS A 604 29.41 -21.77 -5.19
N LYS A 605 30.22 -22.26 -4.25
CA LYS A 605 31.64 -22.56 -4.50
C LYS A 605 31.84 -23.68 -5.55
N ASN A 606 30.85 -24.55 -5.72
CA ASN A 606 30.86 -25.63 -6.71
C ASN A 606 30.18 -25.26 -8.04
N GLY A 607 29.85 -23.98 -8.27
CA GLY A 607 29.32 -23.50 -9.56
C GLY A 607 27.81 -23.63 -9.72
N ALA A 608 27.05 -23.66 -8.62
CA ALA A 608 25.60 -23.70 -8.68
C ALA A 608 25.00 -22.40 -9.25
N THR A 609 24.02 -22.56 -10.14
CA THR A 609 23.00 -21.53 -10.42
C THR A 609 21.81 -21.77 -9.50
N PHE A 610 21.13 -20.71 -9.06
CA PHE A 610 20.02 -20.81 -8.12
C PHE A 610 18.66 -20.49 -8.76
N VAL A 611 17.62 -21.15 -8.26
CA VAL A 611 16.21 -20.90 -8.58
C VAL A 611 15.42 -20.62 -7.31
N GLU A 612 14.39 -19.76 -7.41
CA GLU A 612 13.50 -19.43 -6.30
C GLU A 612 12.43 -20.52 -6.14
N ALA A 613 12.28 -21.03 -4.91
CA ALA A 613 11.24 -21.98 -4.51
C ALA A 613 10.56 -21.47 -3.24
N GLY A 614 9.51 -20.67 -3.41
CA GLY A 614 8.97 -19.84 -2.32
C GLY A 614 10.03 -18.83 -1.86
N LEU A 615 10.32 -18.78 -0.56
CA LEU A 615 11.39 -17.93 -0.03
C LEU A 615 12.81 -18.54 -0.18
N TRP A 616 12.92 -19.80 -0.59
CA TRP A 616 14.20 -20.51 -0.67
C TRP A 616 14.91 -20.29 -2.00
N TYR A 617 16.24 -20.13 -1.94
CA TYR A 617 17.11 -20.20 -3.11
C TYR A 617 17.74 -21.60 -3.17
N ARG A 618 17.32 -22.41 -4.14
CA ARG A 618 17.79 -23.80 -4.33
C ARG A 618 18.77 -23.88 -5.49
N SER A 619 19.77 -24.75 -5.39
CA SER A 619 20.68 -25.04 -6.51
C SER A 619 19.93 -25.69 -7.66
N ALA A 620 19.76 -24.97 -8.77
CA ALA A 620 19.04 -25.40 -9.96
C ALA A 620 19.86 -26.40 -10.79
N TRP A 621 21.12 -26.08 -11.06
CA TRP A 621 22.13 -26.94 -11.71
C TRP A 621 23.55 -26.43 -11.38
N PHE A 622 24.56 -27.23 -11.68
CA PHE A 622 25.99 -26.96 -11.46
C PHE A 622 26.74 -26.90 -12.79
N ALA A 623 27.04 -25.67 -13.23
CA ALA A 623 27.65 -25.44 -14.54
C ALA A 623 29.15 -25.78 -14.56
N ARG A 624 29.63 -26.33 -15.69
CA ARG A 624 31.05 -26.57 -15.96
C ARG A 624 31.55 -25.75 -17.15
N PRO A 625 32.85 -25.41 -17.20
CA PRO A 625 33.44 -24.76 -18.36
C PRO A 625 33.21 -25.57 -19.66
N GLY A 626 32.72 -24.90 -20.71
CA GLY A 626 32.47 -25.51 -22.02
C GLY A 626 31.01 -25.89 -22.28
N GLU A 627 30.14 -25.86 -21.27
CA GLU A 627 28.69 -26.03 -21.42
C GLU A 627 28.06 -24.74 -21.95
N LYS A 628 27.15 -24.85 -22.93
CA LYS A 628 26.60 -23.69 -23.64
C LYS A 628 25.37 -23.11 -22.97
N ASP A 629 24.52 -23.98 -22.42
CA ASP A 629 23.29 -23.61 -21.74
C ASP A 629 23.04 -24.48 -20.49
N TRP A 630 21.94 -24.20 -19.80
CA TRP A 630 21.55 -24.92 -18.58
C TRP A 630 21.26 -26.40 -18.82
N ARG A 631 20.79 -26.77 -20.03
CA ARG A 631 20.40 -28.14 -20.36
C ARG A 631 21.62 -29.02 -20.52
N ASP A 632 22.73 -28.52 -21.09
CA ASP A 632 23.99 -29.26 -21.13
C ASP A 632 24.43 -29.72 -19.72
N SER A 633 24.32 -28.83 -18.72
CA SER A 633 24.63 -29.16 -17.32
C SER A 633 23.67 -30.20 -16.75
N VAL A 634 22.37 -30.00 -16.94
CA VAL A 634 21.32 -30.89 -16.43
C VAL A 634 21.41 -32.28 -17.07
N ASP A 635 21.59 -32.37 -18.38
CA ASP A 635 21.71 -33.64 -19.11
C ASP A 635 22.92 -34.44 -18.62
N ARG A 636 24.07 -33.77 -18.42
CA ARG A 636 25.25 -34.39 -17.80
C ARG A 636 24.96 -34.88 -16.38
N GLU A 637 24.33 -34.06 -15.54
CA GLU A 637 24.02 -34.40 -14.16
C GLU A 637 23.12 -35.64 -14.07
N VAL A 638 22.05 -35.68 -14.86
CA VAL A 638 21.12 -36.82 -14.94
C VAL A 638 21.85 -38.09 -15.36
N LEU A 639 22.61 -38.02 -16.46
CA LEU A 639 23.37 -39.17 -16.96
C LEU A 639 24.41 -39.65 -15.93
N ASN A 640 25.06 -38.72 -15.21
CA ASN A 640 26.03 -39.09 -14.20
C ASN A 640 25.37 -39.78 -13.00
N VAL A 641 24.23 -39.28 -12.50
CA VAL A 641 23.47 -39.92 -11.41
C VAL A 641 23.04 -41.33 -11.81
N ARG A 642 22.53 -41.52 -13.03
CA ARG A 642 22.08 -42.82 -13.56
C ARG A 642 23.21 -43.84 -13.72
N ASN A 643 24.42 -43.39 -14.08
CA ASN A 643 25.57 -44.26 -14.36
C ASN A 643 26.53 -44.44 -13.17
N ASN A 644 26.57 -43.45 -12.27
CA ASN A 644 27.57 -43.34 -11.20
C ASN A 644 26.88 -43.00 -9.87
N VAL A 645 27.05 -41.76 -9.40
CA VAL A 645 26.51 -41.24 -8.14
C VAL A 645 26.48 -39.71 -8.20
N GLY A 646 25.48 -39.10 -7.59
CA GLY A 646 25.40 -37.66 -7.42
C GLY A 646 24.95 -37.25 -6.03
N LEU A 647 25.23 -36.00 -5.66
CA LEU A 647 24.83 -35.35 -4.42
C LEU A 647 23.91 -34.15 -4.74
N CYS A 648 22.71 -34.12 -4.17
CA CYS A 648 21.78 -33.00 -4.26
C CYS A 648 21.41 -32.46 -2.88
N ASP A 649 21.33 -31.14 -2.77
CA ASP A 649 20.85 -30.47 -1.55
C ASP A 649 19.31 -30.54 -1.45
N VAL A 650 18.84 -31.30 -0.46
CA VAL A 650 17.43 -31.45 -0.11
C VAL A 650 17.13 -30.88 1.28
N SER A 651 18.02 -30.02 1.80
CA SER A 651 17.88 -29.36 3.11
C SER A 651 16.64 -28.48 3.19
N THR A 652 16.02 -28.10 2.07
CA THR A 652 14.82 -27.24 2.07
C THR A 652 13.51 -27.97 2.31
N LEU A 653 13.49 -29.31 2.36
CA LEU A 653 12.28 -30.05 2.73
C LEU A 653 11.82 -29.64 4.14
N GLY A 654 10.51 -29.59 4.38
CA GLY A 654 10.00 -29.44 5.74
C GLY A 654 10.36 -30.68 6.55
N LYS A 655 10.76 -30.48 7.81
CA LYS A 655 11.12 -31.57 8.73
C LYS A 655 10.43 -31.31 10.06
N ILE A 656 9.69 -32.30 10.55
CA ILE A 656 8.91 -32.19 11.77
C ILE A 656 9.21 -33.42 12.63
N GLU A 657 9.65 -33.17 13.86
CA GLU A 657 9.80 -34.21 14.88
C GLU A 657 8.45 -34.39 15.57
N VAL A 658 7.96 -35.62 15.68
CA VAL A 658 6.68 -35.95 16.33
C VAL A 658 6.94 -36.94 17.45
N PHE A 659 6.48 -36.60 18.64
CA PHE A 659 6.69 -37.33 19.89
C PHE A 659 5.38 -37.64 20.60
N GLY A 660 5.40 -38.60 21.51
CA GLY A 660 4.29 -38.91 22.42
C GLY A 660 3.71 -40.31 22.22
N LYS A 661 2.94 -40.79 23.21
CA LYS A 661 2.38 -42.15 23.19
C LYS A 661 1.37 -42.34 22.07
N ASP A 662 0.67 -41.27 21.69
CA ASP A 662 -0.36 -41.29 20.65
C ASP A 662 0.13 -40.76 19.30
N ALA A 663 1.44 -40.51 19.14
CA ALA A 663 2.01 -39.99 17.89
C ALA A 663 1.67 -40.85 16.67
N ALA A 664 1.71 -42.18 16.81
CA ALA A 664 1.36 -43.10 15.73
C ALA A 664 -0.12 -43.02 15.37
N GLU A 665 -1.00 -42.83 16.35
CA GLU A 665 -2.45 -42.68 16.14
C GLU A 665 -2.77 -41.32 15.51
N PHE A 666 -2.13 -40.26 15.97
CA PHE A 666 -2.25 -38.93 15.38
C PHE A 666 -1.87 -38.93 13.88
N LEU A 667 -0.69 -39.45 13.55
CA LEU A 667 -0.25 -39.62 12.16
C LEU A 667 -1.18 -40.52 11.36
N ASN A 668 -1.74 -41.56 12.00
CA ASN A 668 -2.71 -42.44 11.36
C ASN A 668 -4.04 -41.74 11.08
N ARG A 669 -4.43 -40.67 11.78
CA ARG A 669 -5.62 -39.88 11.42
C ARG A 669 -5.33 -38.81 10.37
N LEU A 670 -4.13 -38.24 10.41
CA LEU A 670 -3.68 -37.17 9.52
C LEU A 670 -3.46 -37.68 8.08
N TYR A 671 -2.76 -38.80 7.94
CA TYR A 671 -2.46 -39.38 6.63
C TYR A 671 -3.59 -40.28 6.11
N SER A 672 -3.71 -40.41 4.79
CA SER A 672 -4.68 -41.33 4.17
C SER A 672 -4.30 -42.81 4.28
N ASN A 673 -2.99 -43.12 4.31
CA ASN A 673 -2.46 -44.47 4.52
C ASN A 673 -2.26 -44.79 6.02
N THR A 674 -1.98 -46.06 6.35
CA THR A 674 -1.87 -46.53 7.74
C THR A 674 -0.51 -46.18 8.35
N PHE A 675 -0.46 -45.74 9.61
CA PHE A 675 0.81 -45.47 10.33
C PHE A 675 1.00 -46.28 11.63
N LEU A 676 -0.07 -46.82 12.22
CA LEU A 676 -0.03 -47.54 13.50
C LEU A 676 1.02 -48.67 13.57
N LYS A 677 1.17 -49.42 12.48
CA LYS A 677 2.05 -50.59 12.38
C LYS A 677 3.38 -50.30 11.68
N LEU A 678 3.77 -49.04 11.50
CA LEU A 678 5.09 -48.71 10.94
C LEU A 678 6.17 -49.23 11.90
N PRO A 679 7.06 -50.16 11.49
CA PRO A 679 8.12 -50.65 12.37
C PRO A 679 9.11 -49.54 12.73
N ILE A 680 9.75 -49.66 13.89
CA ILE A 680 10.91 -48.83 14.23
C ILE A 680 12.04 -49.14 13.23
N GLY A 681 12.79 -48.13 12.83
CA GLY A 681 13.85 -48.26 11.85
C GLY A 681 13.35 -48.22 10.40
N LYS A 682 12.06 -47.92 10.18
CA LYS A 682 11.43 -47.88 8.85
C LYS A 682 10.77 -46.55 8.54
N ALA A 683 10.76 -46.23 7.25
CA ALA A 683 10.12 -45.07 6.67
C ALA A 683 8.90 -45.47 5.83
N ARG A 684 7.97 -44.54 5.68
CA ARG A 684 6.77 -44.70 4.84
C ARG A 684 6.39 -43.36 4.21
N TYR A 685 6.27 -43.39 2.88
CA TYR A 685 5.67 -42.30 2.13
C TYR A 685 4.16 -42.24 2.41
N GLY A 686 3.61 -41.04 2.60
CA GLY A 686 2.20 -40.82 2.93
C GLY A 686 1.62 -39.61 2.21
N LEU A 687 0.29 -39.64 2.02
CA LEU A 687 -0.48 -38.54 1.46
C LEU A 687 -1.40 -37.93 2.51
N MET A 688 -1.23 -36.64 2.79
CA MET A 688 -2.19 -35.85 3.56
C MET A 688 -3.25 -35.30 2.62
N LEU A 689 -4.51 -35.36 3.02
CA LEU A 689 -5.61 -34.81 2.23
C LEU A 689 -6.26 -33.66 2.98
N ARG A 690 -6.90 -32.76 2.23
CA ARG A 690 -7.89 -31.85 2.80
C ARG A 690 -9.20 -32.58 3.04
N GLU A 691 -10.08 -31.98 3.83
CA GLU A 691 -11.41 -32.55 4.11
C GLU A 691 -12.23 -32.83 2.84
N ASP A 692 -12.02 -32.06 1.78
CA ASP A 692 -12.69 -32.20 0.48
C ASP A 692 -12.24 -33.43 -0.35
N GLY A 693 -11.19 -34.13 0.09
CA GLY A 693 -10.63 -35.34 -0.54
C GLY A 693 -9.49 -35.07 -1.53
N MET A 694 -9.08 -33.82 -1.72
CA MET A 694 -7.93 -33.48 -2.56
C MET A 694 -6.62 -33.65 -1.80
N VAL A 695 -5.54 -33.90 -2.54
CA VAL A 695 -4.20 -33.98 -1.94
C VAL A 695 -3.82 -32.59 -1.39
N PHE A 696 -3.40 -32.57 -0.13
CA PHE A 696 -2.94 -31.37 0.56
C PHE A 696 -1.42 -31.26 0.47
N ASP A 697 -0.72 -32.29 0.92
CA ASP A 697 0.73 -32.42 0.85
C ASP A 697 1.12 -33.91 0.93
N ASP A 698 2.38 -34.19 0.64
CA ASP A 698 2.96 -35.51 0.75
C ASP A 698 4.30 -35.48 1.49
N GLY A 699 4.85 -36.67 1.73
CA GLY A 699 6.19 -36.80 2.25
C GLY A 699 6.44 -38.12 2.93
N THR A 700 7.64 -38.26 3.50
CA THR A 700 8.06 -39.52 4.13
C THR A 700 8.14 -39.36 5.63
N THR A 701 7.50 -40.27 6.36
CA THR A 701 7.60 -40.34 7.82
C THR A 701 8.40 -41.57 8.23
N SER A 702 9.42 -41.37 9.05
CA SER A 702 10.30 -42.39 9.60
C SER A 702 10.03 -42.60 11.08
N ARG A 703 9.96 -43.85 11.54
CA ARG A 703 9.81 -44.15 12.98
C ARG A 703 11.18 -44.48 13.59
N LEU A 704 11.70 -43.57 14.40
CA LEU A 704 13.04 -43.67 14.98
C LEU A 704 13.04 -44.37 16.35
N SER A 705 11.94 -44.27 17.10
CA SER A 705 11.73 -45.01 18.35
C SER A 705 10.23 -45.32 18.56
N PRO A 706 9.83 -46.01 19.64
CA PRO A 706 8.41 -46.31 19.87
C PRO A 706 7.49 -45.08 19.78
N ASN A 707 7.95 -43.94 20.31
CA ASN A 707 7.18 -42.70 20.44
C ASN A 707 7.87 -41.51 19.75
N HIS A 708 8.68 -41.77 18.73
CA HIS A 708 9.42 -40.72 18.00
C HIS A 708 9.38 -40.99 16.49
N PHE A 709 8.80 -40.04 15.76
CA PHE A 709 8.72 -40.03 14.31
C PHE A 709 9.39 -38.78 13.76
N PHE A 710 10.01 -38.94 12.59
CA PHE A 710 10.58 -37.85 11.82
C PHE A 710 9.84 -37.77 10.48
N LEU A 711 9.07 -36.70 10.32
CA LEU A 711 8.24 -36.42 9.16
C LEU A 711 8.97 -35.46 8.23
N THR A 712 9.06 -35.79 6.94
CA THR A 712 9.38 -34.82 5.89
C THR A 712 8.12 -34.36 5.16
N THR A 713 8.09 -33.09 4.77
CA THR A 713 7.04 -32.48 3.95
C THR A 713 7.69 -31.83 2.74
N THR A 714 6.87 -31.39 1.79
CA THR A 714 7.41 -30.61 0.68
C THR A 714 7.92 -29.23 1.12
N THR A 715 8.86 -28.65 0.36
CA THR A 715 9.58 -27.42 0.74
C THR A 715 8.68 -26.22 1.00
N ALA A 716 7.70 -25.96 0.13
CA ALA A 716 6.83 -24.79 0.25
C ALA A 716 5.72 -24.97 1.30
N MET A 717 5.31 -26.21 1.57
CA MET A 717 4.18 -26.52 2.44
C MET A 717 4.55 -26.78 3.89
N ALA A 718 5.84 -26.75 4.25
CA ALA A 718 6.31 -27.01 5.61
C ALA A 718 5.58 -26.19 6.68
N GLY A 719 5.35 -24.90 6.44
CA GLY A 719 4.61 -24.03 7.35
C GLY A 719 3.12 -24.37 7.45
N GLU A 720 2.49 -24.65 6.31
CA GLU A 720 1.06 -25.00 6.27
C GLU A 720 0.78 -26.37 6.90
N VAL A 721 1.65 -27.36 6.69
CA VAL A 721 1.54 -28.67 7.36
C VAL A 721 1.70 -28.53 8.87
N MET A 722 2.66 -27.73 9.35
CA MET A 722 2.81 -27.46 10.78
C MET A 722 1.54 -26.82 11.37
N ALA A 723 0.99 -25.80 10.70
CA ALA A 723 -0.25 -25.15 11.12
C ALA A 723 -1.45 -26.12 11.11
N HIS A 724 -1.52 -26.99 10.09
CA HIS A 724 -2.57 -28.00 10.00
C HIS A 724 -2.46 -29.06 11.11
N MET A 725 -1.25 -29.51 11.43
CA MET A 725 -1.00 -30.41 12.57
C MET A 725 -1.40 -29.76 13.91
N GLU A 726 -1.06 -28.49 14.12
CA GLU A 726 -1.48 -27.72 15.32
C GLU A 726 -2.99 -27.62 15.42
N PHE A 727 -3.66 -27.28 14.32
CA PHE A 727 -5.12 -27.27 14.28
C PHE A 727 -5.70 -28.64 14.66
N CYS A 728 -5.21 -29.72 14.05
CA CYS A 728 -5.70 -31.08 14.34
C CYS A 728 -5.47 -31.47 15.80
N ALA A 729 -4.29 -31.20 16.35
CA ALA A 729 -3.95 -31.55 17.73
C ALA A 729 -4.74 -30.71 18.74
N GLN A 730 -4.86 -29.39 18.54
CA GLN A 730 -5.49 -28.49 19.51
C GLN A 730 -7.03 -28.50 19.42
N THR A 731 -7.60 -28.70 18.23
CA THR A 731 -9.05 -28.52 18.01
C THR A 731 -9.78 -29.82 17.75
N LEU A 732 -9.22 -30.73 16.96
CA LEU A 732 -9.91 -31.97 16.58
C LEU A 732 -9.65 -33.09 17.60
N TRP A 733 -8.41 -33.20 18.08
CA TRP A 733 -7.99 -34.28 18.97
C TRP A 733 -7.14 -33.81 20.16
N PRO A 734 -7.61 -32.83 20.97
CA PRO A 734 -6.87 -32.30 22.13
C PRO A 734 -6.57 -33.34 23.22
N GLN A 735 -7.22 -34.50 23.17
CA GLN A 735 -7.02 -35.61 24.10
C GLN A 735 -5.81 -36.51 23.78
N LEU A 736 -5.21 -36.42 22.60
CA LEU A 736 -4.07 -37.28 22.22
C LEU A 736 -2.77 -36.78 22.86
N ASP A 737 -1.98 -37.69 23.42
CA ASP A 737 -0.61 -37.42 23.87
C ASP A 737 0.34 -37.36 22.67
N VAL A 738 0.35 -36.21 22.01
CA VAL A 738 1.23 -35.89 20.89
C VAL A 738 1.84 -34.50 21.04
N ARG A 739 3.14 -34.39 20.73
CA ARG A 739 3.88 -33.12 20.68
C ARG A 739 4.74 -33.13 19.44
N PHE A 740 4.89 -32.00 18.79
CA PHE A 740 5.75 -31.93 17.61
C PHE A 740 6.42 -30.57 17.51
N VAL A 741 7.52 -30.53 16.77
CA VAL A 741 8.33 -29.33 16.56
C VAL A 741 8.93 -29.36 15.16
N SER A 742 8.93 -28.22 14.49
CA SER A 742 9.68 -28.08 13.24
C SER A 742 11.17 -28.20 13.53
N SER A 743 11.83 -29.14 12.87
CA SER A 743 13.29 -29.29 12.82
C SER A 743 13.82 -28.98 11.42
N SER A 744 13.04 -28.28 10.59
CA SER A 744 13.35 -28.00 9.18
C SER A 744 14.74 -27.37 9.01
N ASP A 745 15.08 -26.41 9.88
CA ASP A 745 16.32 -25.63 9.82
C ASP A 745 17.45 -26.24 10.67
N GLN A 746 17.15 -27.30 11.45
CA GLN A 746 18.13 -27.98 12.30
C GLN A 746 19.05 -28.90 11.49
N TRP A 747 18.59 -29.36 10.33
CA TRP A 747 19.23 -30.42 9.55
C TRP A 747 19.63 -29.94 8.16
N ALA A 748 20.92 -30.04 7.86
CA ALA A 748 21.40 -30.10 6.49
C ALA A 748 21.16 -31.52 5.97
N GLN A 749 20.51 -31.68 4.82
CA GLN A 749 20.15 -32.98 4.29
C GLN A 749 20.54 -33.10 2.82
N MET A 750 21.29 -34.15 2.51
CA MET A 750 21.84 -34.41 1.18
C MET A 750 21.25 -35.71 0.66
N ALA A 751 20.78 -35.70 -0.59
CA ALA A 751 20.41 -36.91 -1.32
C ALA A 751 21.63 -37.40 -2.11
N ILE A 752 22.12 -38.59 -1.79
CA ILE A 752 23.20 -39.28 -2.47
C ILE A 752 22.56 -40.41 -3.29
N ALA A 753 22.49 -40.23 -4.61
CA ALA A 753 21.73 -41.10 -5.51
C ALA A 753 22.58 -41.64 -6.65
N GLY A 754 22.33 -42.89 -7.04
CA GLY A 754 22.99 -43.60 -8.13
C GLY A 754 23.47 -45.01 -7.72
N PRO A 755 23.79 -45.89 -8.68
CA PRO A 755 24.20 -47.27 -8.39
C PRO A 755 25.44 -47.37 -7.49
N LYS A 756 26.29 -46.34 -7.44
CA LYS A 756 27.49 -46.30 -6.59
C LYS A 756 27.28 -45.56 -5.25
N ALA A 757 26.06 -45.13 -4.92
CA ALA A 757 25.76 -44.33 -3.73
C ALA A 757 26.21 -45.02 -2.43
N ARG A 758 25.96 -46.32 -2.29
CA ARG A 758 26.37 -47.10 -1.12
C ARG A 758 27.89 -47.15 -0.95
N LEU A 759 28.62 -47.43 -2.03
CA LEU A 759 30.09 -47.52 -2.02
C LEU A 759 30.75 -46.22 -1.52
N VAL A 760 30.16 -45.08 -1.86
CA VAL A 760 30.61 -43.77 -1.37
C VAL A 760 30.27 -43.60 0.11
N LEU A 761 29.04 -43.93 0.53
CA LEU A 761 28.61 -43.73 1.91
C LEU A 761 29.27 -44.69 2.90
N GLU A 762 29.65 -45.91 2.53
CA GLU A 762 30.43 -46.84 3.37
C GLU A 762 31.83 -46.27 3.72
N GLN A 763 32.33 -45.31 2.93
CA GLN A 763 33.56 -44.59 3.27
C GLN A 763 33.35 -43.51 4.32
N ILE A 764 32.11 -43.06 4.56
CA ILE A 764 31.77 -41.94 5.45
C ILE A 764 31.04 -42.38 6.71
N VAL A 765 30.13 -43.35 6.60
CA VAL A 765 29.33 -43.91 7.70
C VAL A 765 30.12 -45.04 8.37
N GLU A 766 30.12 -45.07 9.70
CA GLU A 766 30.77 -46.12 10.51
C GLU A 766 29.89 -47.36 10.66
N ASP A 767 28.58 -47.17 10.79
CA ASP A 767 27.60 -48.26 10.91
C ASP A 767 27.43 -49.05 9.59
N ASP A 768 26.99 -50.32 9.70
CA ASP A 768 26.74 -51.18 8.54
C ASP A 768 25.49 -50.74 7.76
N ILE A 769 25.69 -50.28 6.53
CA ILE A 769 24.64 -49.80 5.62
C ILE A 769 24.39 -50.74 4.42
N SER A 770 24.85 -51.99 4.51
CA SER A 770 24.61 -53.03 3.49
C SER A 770 23.12 -53.36 3.36
N ASP A 771 22.73 -54.02 2.26
CA ASP A 771 21.32 -54.37 2.02
C ASP A 771 20.66 -55.19 3.13
N ALA A 772 21.45 -56.03 3.80
CA ALA A 772 20.95 -56.89 4.88
C ALA A 772 20.56 -56.07 6.13
N PHE A 773 21.35 -55.06 6.47
CA PHE A 773 21.17 -54.25 7.68
C PHE A 773 20.39 -52.97 7.44
N PHE A 774 20.50 -52.38 6.25
CA PHE A 774 19.83 -51.15 5.86
C PHE A 774 19.03 -51.30 4.54
N PRO A 775 18.00 -52.19 4.51
CA PRO A 775 17.16 -52.44 3.33
C PRO A 775 16.35 -51.22 2.90
N PHE A 776 15.73 -51.24 1.71
CA PHE A 776 14.89 -50.15 1.23
C PHE A 776 13.85 -49.67 2.27
N LEU A 777 13.68 -48.35 2.36
CA LEU A 777 12.91 -47.64 3.39
C LEU A 777 13.41 -47.86 4.83
N ALA A 778 14.66 -48.25 5.03
CA ALA A 778 15.30 -48.17 6.35
C ALA A 778 15.58 -46.71 6.73
N ALA A 779 15.50 -46.41 8.03
CA ALA A 779 15.76 -45.11 8.61
C ALA A 779 16.37 -45.29 10.00
N ALA A 780 17.53 -44.71 10.26
CA ALA A 780 18.18 -44.82 11.57
C ALA A 780 19.03 -43.59 11.88
N GLU A 781 19.32 -43.39 13.16
CA GLU A 781 20.49 -42.61 13.56
C GLU A 781 21.74 -43.44 13.28
N VAL A 782 22.76 -42.81 12.71
CA VAL A 782 24.04 -43.44 12.38
C VAL A 782 25.21 -42.59 12.88
N MET A 783 26.36 -43.23 13.08
CA MET A 783 27.62 -42.56 13.35
C MET A 783 28.40 -42.36 12.05
N LEU A 784 28.89 -41.14 11.82
CA LEU A 784 29.88 -40.86 10.77
C LEU A 784 31.29 -41.02 11.32
N LYS A 785 32.23 -41.41 10.46
CA LYS A 785 33.66 -41.46 10.80
C LYS A 785 34.10 -40.09 11.31
N GLY A 786 34.69 -40.07 12.51
CA GLY A 786 35.00 -38.84 13.23
C GLY A 786 34.01 -38.47 14.34
N GLY A 787 33.01 -39.32 14.63
CA GLY A 787 32.18 -39.20 15.83
C GLY A 787 30.96 -38.29 15.69
N LEU A 788 30.60 -37.87 14.47
CA LEU A 788 29.41 -37.05 14.22
C LEU A 788 28.17 -37.93 14.08
N LYS A 789 27.17 -37.71 14.94
CA LYS A 789 25.86 -38.34 14.80
C LYS A 789 25.08 -37.73 13.63
N ALA A 790 24.53 -38.59 12.79
CA ALA A 790 23.73 -38.25 11.64
C ALA A 790 22.44 -39.09 11.61
N ARG A 791 21.56 -38.80 10.66
CA ARG A 791 20.43 -39.66 10.32
C ARG A 791 20.54 -40.08 8.87
N LEU A 792 20.35 -41.37 8.65
CA LEU A 792 20.38 -41.94 7.32
C LEU A 792 18.98 -42.46 6.97
N PHE A 793 18.55 -42.24 5.74
CA PHE A 793 17.28 -42.72 5.23
C PHE A 793 17.50 -43.35 3.86
N ARG A 794 17.09 -44.60 3.65
CA ARG A 794 17.15 -45.25 2.33
C ARG A 794 15.87 -45.00 1.55
N ILE A 795 15.74 -43.75 1.10
CA ILE A 795 14.62 -43.21 0.32
C ILE A 795 15.18 -42.69 -1.01
N SER A 796 14.39 -42.78 -2.08
CA SER A 796 14.79 -42.33 -3.41
C SER A 796 13.65 -41.59 -4.09
N PHE A 797 13.98 -40.41 -4.62
CA PHE A 797 13.12 -39.65 -5.53
C PHE A 797 13.63 -39.66 -6.97
N SER A 798 14.77 -40.31 -7.23
CA SER A 798 15.37 -40.45 -8.57
C SER A 798 15.04 -41.79 -9.23
N GLY A 799 14.55 -42.77 -8.46
CA GLY A 799 14.36 -44.17 -8.90
C GLY A 799 15.64 -45.01 -8.95
N GLU A 800 16.78 -44.44 -8.59
CA GLU A 800 18.03 -45.17 -8.37
C GLU A 800 18.14 -45.60 -6.90
N LEU A 801 19.12 -46.47 -6.60
CA LEU A 801 19.63 -46.61 -5.23
C LEU A 801 20.00 -45.23 -4.69
N ALA A 802 19.41 -44.85 -3.55
CA ALA A 802 19.67 -43.55 -2.95
C ALA A 802 19.56 -43.61 -1.42
N TYR A 803 20.28 -42.67 -0.81
CA TYR A 803 20.27 -42.42 0.61
C TYR A 803 20.16 -40.92 0.84
N GLU A 804 19.36 -40.52 1.81
CA GLU A 804 19.35 -39.17 2.34
C GLU A 804 20.11 -39.15 3.66
N LEU A 805 21.17 -38.35 3.73
CA LEU A 805 21.97 -38.16 4.93
C LEU A 805 21.67 -36.78 5.52
N ALA A 806 21.10 -36.77 6.72
CA ALA A 806 20.86 -35.56 7.49
C ALA A 806 21.90 -35.41 8.61
N VAL A 807 22.54 -34.24 8.67
CA VAL A 807 23.50 -33.86 9.70
C VAL A 807 23.10 -32.52 10.32
N PRO A 808 23.51 -32.19 11.55
CA PRO A 808 23.22 -30.88 12.12
C PRO A 808 23.71 -29.78 11.18
N ALA A 809 22.88 -28.76 10.95
CA ALA A 809 23.04 -27.80 9.85
C ALA A 809 24.46 -27.19 9.73
N GLY A 810 25.10 -26.88 10.85
CA GLY A 810 26.46 -26.32 10.88
C GLY A 810 27.57 -27.23 10.32
N TYR A 811 27.31 -28.53 10.15
CA TYR A 811 28.26 -29.48 9.54
C TYR A 811 27.98 -29.77 8.06
N GLY A 812 26.90 -29.21 7.50
CA GLY A 812 26.42 -29.54 6.15
C GLY A 812 27.50 -29.43 5.08
N GLU A 813 28.19 -28.30 5.00
CA GLU A 813 29.22 -28.09 3.98
C GLU A 813 30.42 -29.04 4.13
N ALA A 814 30.90 -29.23 5.36
CA ALA A 814 32.06 -30.09 5.62
C ALA A 814 31.77 -31.56 5.27
N VAL A 815 30.55 -32.02 5.59
CA VAL A 815 30.11 -33.37 5.25
C VAL A 815 29.89 -33.50 3.73
N ALA A 816 29.34 -32.48 3.06
CA ALA A 816 29.21 -32.48 1.62
C ALA A 816 30.58 -32.57 0.91
N ASP A 817 31.57 -31.80 1.36
CA ASP A 817 32.95 -31.88 0.85
C ASP A 817 33.56 -33.28 1.09
N ALA A 818 33.35 -33.87 2.28
CA ALA A 818 33.83 -35.21 2.58
C ALA A 818 33.19 -36.29 1.67
N ILE A 819 31.89 -36.18 1.39
CA ILE A 819 31.19 -37.09 0.47
C ILE A 819 31.70 -36.91 -0.96
N MET A 820 31.88 -35.67 -1.41
CA MET A 820 32.44 -35.41 -2.73
C MET A 820 33.86 -35.96 -2.88
N GLU A 821 34.69 -35.84 -1.84
CA GLU A 821 36.05 -36.42 -1.83
C GLU A 821 36.01 -37.95 -1.94
N ALA A 822 35.26 -38.62 -1.06
CA ALA A 822 35.11 -40.07 -1.05
C ALA A 822 34.53 -40.61 -2.38
N GLY A 823 33.68 -39.83 -3.02
CA GLY A 823 33.05 -40.18 -4.29
C GLY A 823 33.90 -39.91 -5.53
N LYS A 824 35.08 -39.26 -5.44
CA LYS A 824 35.90 -38.93 -6.63
C LYS A 824 36.27 -40.16 -7.45
N ALA A 825 36.67 -41.25 -6.80
CA ALA A 825 37.00 -42.52 -7.46
C ALA A 825 35.80 -43.17 -8.17
N HIS A 826 34.59 -42.74 -7.81
CA HIS A 826 33.32 -43.23 -8.35
C HIS A 826 32.64 -42.23 -9.30
N SER A 827 33.33 -41.16 -9.70
CA SER A 827 32.81 -40.09 -10.57
C SER A 827 31.58 -39.38 -9.98
N ILE A 828 31.59 -39.09 -8.68
CA ILE A 828 30.52 -38.31 -8.04
C ILE A 828 30.40 -36.90 -8.67
N CYS A 829 29.17 -36.40 -8.78
CA CYS A 829 28.91 -35.00 -9.12
C CYS A 829 27.87 -34.37 -8.18
N ALA A 830 27.96 -33.06 -7.99
CA ALA A 830 26.82 -32.31 -7.50
C ALA A 830 25.74 -32.26 -8.60
N TYR A 831 24.46 -32.31 -8.22
CA TYR A 831 23.35 -32.09 -9.14
C TYR A 831 22.25 -31.24 -8.51
N GLY A 832 21.61 -30.42 -9.34
CA GLY A 832 20.60 -29.47 -8.89
C GLY A 832 19.17 -30.00 -9.00
N VAL A 833 18.21 -29.14 -8.63
CA VAL A 833 16.78 -29.49 -8.64
C VAL A 833 16.21 -29.70 -10.04
N GLU A 834 16.83 -29.15 -11.09
CA GLU A 834 16.40 -29.40 -12.47
C GLU A 834 16.74 -30.83 -12.91
N ALA A 835 17.95 -31.31 -12.60
CA ALA A 835 18.30 -32.71 -12.80
C ALA A 835 17.44 -33.66 -11.96
N LEU A 836 17.14 -33.29 -10.70
CA LEU A 836 16.18 -34.01 -9.87
C LEU A 836 14.78 -34.05 -10.51
N ASN A 837 14.36 -32.96 -11.14
CA ASN A 837 13.07 -32.86 -11.84
C ASN A 837 13.01 -33.78 -13.07
N VAL A 838 14.10 -33.92 -13.83
CA VAL A 838 14.17 -34.91 -14.92
C VAL A 838 14.07 -36.33 -14.36
N LEU A 839 14.90 -36.66 -13.36
CA LEU A 839 14.95 -38.00 -12.76
C LEU A 839 13.60 -38.45 -12.20
N ARG A 840 12.85 -37.54 -11.57
CA ARG A 840 11.53 -37.85 -11.00
C ARG A 840 10.45 -37.96 -12.08
N VAL A 841 10.51 -37.15 -13.15
CA VAL A 841 9.58 -37.24 -14.30
C VAL A 841 9.77 -38.57 -15.03
N GLU A 842 11.02 -39.00 -15.24
CA GLU A 842 11.34 -40.33 -15.79
C GLU A 842 10.72 -41.47 -14.97
N LYS A 843 10.50 -41.27 -13.67
CA LYS A 843 9.89 -42.23 -12.75
C LYS A 843 8.40 -42.02 -12.51
N GLY A 844 7.77 -41.03 -13.13
CA GLY A 844 6.36 -40.70 -12.87
C GLY A 844 6.08 -40.23 -11.45
N HIS A 845 7.09 -39.75 -10.73
CA HIS A 845 6.92 -39.23 -9.38
C HIS A 845 6.33 -37.82 -9.42
N ILE A 846 5.43 -37.57 -8.46
CA ILE A 846 4.65 -36.34 -8.39
C ILE A 846 5.32 -35.29 -7.52
N THR A 847 5.03 -34.04 -7.81
CA THR A 847 5.45 -32.85 -7.04
C THR A 847 4.31 -31.85 -6.98
N HIS A 848 4.52 -30.63 -6.51
CA HIS A 848 3.52 -29.56 -6.54
C HIS A 848 2.91 -29.28 -7.91
N ASN A 849 3.61 -29.58 -9.00
CA ASN A 849 3.06 -29.47 -10.35
C ASN A 849 1.87 -30.41 -10.58
N GLU A 850 1.85 -31.56 -9.88
CA GLU A 850 0.76 -32.54 -9.90
C GLU A 850 -0.15 -32.44 -8.67
N LEU A 851 0.32 -31.81 -7.59
CA LEU A 851 -0.43 -31.53 -6.36
C LEU A 851 -0.96 -30.09 -6.38
N ASP A 852 -1.81 -29.78 -7.36
CA ASP A 852 -2.27 -28.41 -7.65
C ASP A 852 -3.53 -27.97 -6.86
N GLY A 853 -3.90 -28.75 -5.86
CA GLY A 853 -5.09 -28.55 -5.04
C GLY A 853 -6.41 -29.00 -5.66
N ARG A 854 -6.42 -29.51 -6.90
CA ARG A 854 -7.61 -30.03 -7.60
C ARG A 854 -7.54 -31.54 -7.83
N THR A 855 -6.40 -32.15 -7.54
CA THR A 855 -6.13 -33.55 -7.78
C THR A 855 -6.43 -34.40 -6.55
N THR A 856 -7.12 -35.52 -6.78
CA THR A 856 -7.33 -36.56 -5.78
C THR A 856 -6.16 -37.55 -5.80
N PRO A 857 -6.01 -38.39 -4.76
CA PRO A 857 -5.04 -39.49 -4.78
C PRO A 857 -5.17 -40.39 -6.02
N ASP A 858 -6.39 -40.65 -6.50
CA ASP A 858 -6.60 -41.49 -7.68
C ASP A 858 -6.20 -40.79 -8.98
N ASP A 859 -6.48 -39.49 -9.10
CA ASP A 859 -6.08 -38.69 -10.27
C ASP A 859 -4.56 -38.74 -10.46
N VAL A 860 -3.78 -38.68 -9.37
CA VAL A 860 -2.30 -38.78 -9.40
C VAL A 860 -1.76 -40.23 -9.42
N GLY A 861 -2.63 -41.23 -9.56
CA GLY A 861 -2.24 -42.64 -9.63
C GLY A 861 -1.88 -43.30 -8.28
N LEU A 862 -2.13 -42.62 -7.16
CA LEU A 862 -1.85 -43.08 -5.80
C LEU A 862 -3.12 -43.48 -5.02
N GLY A 863 -4.25 -43.70 -5.70
CA GLY A 863 -5.53 -44.04 -5.07
C GLY A 863 -5.47 -45.27 -4.16
N ARG A 864 -4.58 -46.23 -4.46
CA ARG A 864 -4.34 -47.43 -3.62
C ARG A 864 -3.73 -47.12 -2.25
N MET A 865 -3.14 -45.94 -2.06
CA MET A 865 -2.61 -45.52 -0.76
C MET A 865 -3.72 -45.16 0.23
N MET A 866 -4.92 -44.82 -0.24
CA MET A 866 -6.06 -44.55 0.63
C MET A 866 -6.48 -45.85 1.34
N ALA A 867 -6.18 -45.95 2.63
CA ALA A 867 -6.46 -47.16 3.39
C ALA A 867 -7.95 -47.22 3.77
N THR A 868 -8.74 -47.82 2.90
CA THR A 868 -10.21 -47.95 3.01
C THR A 868 -10.67 -48.62 4.32
N GLN A 869 -9.85 -49.51 4.86
CA GLN A 869 -10.10 -50.26 6.10
C GLN A 869 -9.91 -49.44 7.39
N LYS A 870 -9.25 -48.28 7.34
CA LYS A 870 -9.17 -47.39 8.51
C LYS A 870 -10.58 -46.89 8.85
N PRO A 871 -10.99 -46.76 10.12
CA PRO A 871 -12.29 -46.18 10.44
C PRO A 871 -12.48 -44.82 9.77
N ASP A 872 -11.50 -43.92 9.95
CA ASP A 872 -11.50 -42.59 9.35
C ASP A 872 -10.09 -42.04 9.12
N PHE A 873 -9.98 -40.98 8.32
CA PHE A 873 -8.83 -40.08 8.15
C PHE A 873 -9.30 -38.78 7.46
N ILE A 874 -8.55 -37.69 7.59
CA ILE A 874 -8.92 -36.41 6.97
C ILE A 874 -9.08 -36.58 5.46
N GLY A 875 -10.24 -36.16 4.93
CA GLY A 875 -10.59 -36.26 3.51
C GLY A 875 -11.29 -37.55 3.10
N LYS A 876 -11.33 -38.59 3.95
CA LYS A 876 -11.96 -39.88 3.61
C LYS A 876 -13.45 -39.73 3.26
N ARG A 877 -14.18 -38.91 4.00
CA ARG A 877 -15.64 -38.83 3.86
C ARG A 877 -16.09 -38.19 2.56
N LEU A 878 -15.40 -37.14 2.11
CA LEU A 878 -15.78 -36.37 0.92
C LEU A 878 -15.09 -36.85 -0.36
N SER A 879 -14.07 -37.71 -0.26
CA SER A 879 -13.42 -38.31 -1.43
C SER A 879 -14.33 -39.23 -2.25
N THR A 880 -15.43 -39.73 -1.67
CA THR A 880 -16.39 -40.62 -2.36
C THR A 880 -17.55 -39.89 -3.03
N ARG A 881 -17.49 -38.55 -3.16
CA ARG A 881 -18.54 -37.78 -3.86
C ARG A 881 -18.50 -38.10 -5.35
N PHE A 882 -19.68 -38.12 -5.99
CA PHE A 882 -19.85 -38.50 -7.40
C PHE A 882 -18.83 -37.83 -8.34
N GLY A 883 -18.62 -36.52 -8.22
CA GLY A 883 -17.66 -35.80 -9.07
C GLY A 883 -16.20 -36.21 -8.88
N LEU A 884 -15.81 -36.77 -7.73
CA LEU A 884 -14.46 -37.25 -7.43
C LEU A 884 -14.27 -38.73 -7.78
N THR A 885 -15.34 -39.43 -8.11
CA THR A 885 -15.33 -40.83 -8.54
C THR A 885 -15.85 -41.01 -9.97
N ALA A 886 -16.04 -39.90 -10.71
CA ALA A 886 -16.54 -39.95 -12.08
C ALA A 886 -15.52 -40.64 -13.01
N ALA A 887 -16.01 -41.46 -13.93
CA ALA A 887 -15.16 -42.26 -14.81
C ALA A 887 -14.30 -41.40 -15.76
N ASP A 888 -14.79 -40.21 -16.11
CA ASP A 888 -14.16 -39.26 -17.02
C ASP A 888 -13.24 -38.23 -16.33
N ARG A 889 -12.93 -38.44 -15.05
CA ARG A 889 -11.94 -37.61 -14.36
C ARG A 889 -10.60 -37.64 -15.06
N VAL A 890 -9.85 -36.55 -14.86
CA VAL A 890 -8.48 -36.48 -15.33
C VAL A 890 -7.60 -37.43 -14.51
N GLN A 891 -6.72 -38.16 -15.19
CA GLN A 891 -5.81 -39.13 -14.61
C GLN A 891 -4.40 -38.86 -15.11
N LEU A 892 -3.42 -39.01 -14.23
CA LEU A 892 -2.01 -38.86 -14.53
C LEU A 892 -1.56 -39.94 -15.51
N VAL A 893 -1.03 -39.51 -16.65
CA VAL A 893 -0.48 -40.34 -17.73
C VAL A 893 0.89 -39.82 -18.14
N GLY A 894 1.66 -40.66 -18.82
CA GLY A 894 2.86 -40.25 -19.54
C GLY A 894 2.52 -39.82 -20.97
N LEU A 895 3.28 -38.88 -21.51
CA LEU A 895 3.25 -38.50 -22.92
C LEU A 895 4.67 -38.55 -23.49
N LYS A 896 4.81 -39.07 -24.71
CA LYS A 896 6.01 -38.96 -25.54
C LYS A 896 5.61 -38.51 -26.94
N PRO A 897 6.37 -37.62 -27.59
CA PRO A 897 6.05 -37.17 -28.94
C PRO A 897 6.22 -38.33 -29.93
N VAL A 898 5.34 -38.42 -30.92
CA VAL A 898 5.44 -39.43 -31.99
C VAL A 898 6.69 -39.15 -32.84
N ASP A 899 6.96 -37.87 -33.11
CA ASP A 899 8.23 -37.40 -33.66
C ASP A 899 9.16 -37.02 -32.50
N ALA A 900 10.17 -37.85 -32.24
CA ALA A 900 11.13 -37.68 -31.14
C ALA A 900 11.91 -36.35 -31.16
N THR A 901 11.90 -35.62 -32.28
CA THR A 901 12.53 -34.30 -32.40
C THR A 901 11.65 -33.16 -31.87
N LYS A 902 10.37 -33.41 -31.61
CA LYS A 902 9.41 -32.41 -31.12
C LYS A 902 9.51 -32.24 -29.61
N GLU A 903 9.26 -31.02 -29.15
CA GLU A 903 9.27 -30.66 -27.73
C GLU A 903 7.86 -30.68 -27.16
N ILE A 904 7.73 -31.09 -25.90
CA ILE A 904 6.50 -30.94 -25.11
C ILE A 904 6.79 -29.97 -23.98
N ARG A 905 5.86 -29.05 -23.70
CA ARG A 905 6.00 -28.04 -22.63
C ARG A 905 4.91 -28.21 -21.58
N ALA A 906 5.27 -27.96 -20.32
CA ALA A 906 4.30 -27.86 -19.23
C ALA A 906 3.31 -26.71 -19.49
N GLY A 907 2.05 -26.92 -19.09
CA GLY A 907 0.94 -25.99 -19.31
C GLY A 907 0.23 -26.13 -20.66
N ALA A 908 0.76 -26.92 -21.59
CA ALA A 908 0.08 -27.20 -22.86
C ALA A 908 -1.21 -28.01 -22.63
N HIS A 909 -2.24 -27.76 -23.43
CA HIS A 909 -3.52 -28.47 -23.36
C HIS A 909 -3.54 -29.70 -24.25
N LEU A 910 -4.40 -30.65 -23.92
CA LEU A 910 -4.55 -31.90 -24.65
C LEU A 910 -5.84 -31.87 -25.45
N LEU A 911 -5.75 -32.12 -26.76
CA LEU A 911 -6.89 -32.21 -27.66
C LEU A 911 -6.93 -33.58 -28.33
N LYS A 912 -8.12 -33.98 -28.79
CA LYS A 912 -8.24 -35.09 -29.75
C LYS A 912 -7.68 -34.67 -31.10
N GLU A 913 -7.16 -35.62 -31.86
CA GLU A 913 -6.70 -35.36 -33.22
C GLU A 913 -7.83 -34.77 -34.09
N GLY A 914 -7.51 -33.70 -34.84
CA GLY A 914 -8.47 -32.95 -35.66
C GLY A 914 -9.46 -32.07 -34.90
N ALA A 915 -9.43 -32.04 -33.56
CA ALA A 915 -10.30 -31.18 -32.77
C ALA A 915 -9.76 -29.73 -32.74
N LYS A 916 -10.66 -28.76 -32.90
CA LYS A 916 -10.29 -27.33 -32.78
C LYS A 916 -10.07 -26.95 -31.31
N PRO A 917 -9.07 -26.11 -30.99
CA PRO A 917 -8.87 -25.60 -29.63
C PRO A 917 -10.13 -24.88 -29.11
N SER A 918 -10.71 -25.41 -28.04
CA SER A 918 -11.86 -24.82 -27.34
C SER A 918 -12.01 -25.46 -25.96
N THR A 919 -12.71 -24.79 -25.05
CA THR A 919 -13.02 -25.35 -23.71
C THR A 919 -13.80 -26.66 -23.78
N ALA A 920 -14.63 -26.84 -24.82
CA ALA A 920 -15.39 -28.07 -25.02
C ALA A 920 -14.50 -29.25 -25.46
N ASN A 921 -13.44 -28.96 -26.23
CA ASN A 921 -12.54 -29.99 -26.76
C ASN A 921 -11.33 -30.27 -25.87
N ASP A 922 -11.09 -29.45 -24.84
CA ASP A 922 -10.01 -29.65 -23.89
C ASP A 922 -10.16 -30.97 -23.11
N GLN A 923 -9.18 -31.85 -23.27
CA GLN A 923 -9.11 -33.16 -22.63
C GLN A 923 -8.24 -33.16 -21.38
N GLY A 924 -7.57 -32.06 -21.07
CA GLY A 924 -6.66 -31.96 -19.94
C GLY A 924 -5.39 -31.19 -20.28
N HIS A 925 -4.33 -31.37 -19.49
CA HIS A 925 -3.13 -30.54 -19.61
C HIS A 925 -1.85 -31.28 -19.21
N VAL A 926 -0.73 -30.79 -19.72
CA VAL A 926 0.61 -31.22 -19.33
C VAL A 926 0.98 -30.54 -18.00
N SER A 927 1.24 -31.33 -16.96
CA SER A 927 1.67 -30.81 -15.65
C SER A 927 3.18 -30.58 -15.59
N SER A 928 3.96 -31.51 -16.13
CA SER A 928 5.42 -31.48 -16.13
C SER A 928 5.97 -32.02 -17.44
N ALA A 929 7.03 -31.40 -17.97
CA ALA A 929 7.70 -31.86 -19.18
C ALA A 929 9.21 -31.62 -19.08
N CYS A 930 9.99 -32.52 -19.65
CA CYS A 930 11.44 -32.38 -19.74
C CYS A 930 12.00 -33.17 -20.92
N PHE A 931 13.21 -32.81 -21.36
CA PHE A 931 14.00 -33.72 -22.17
C PHE A 931 14.62 -34.80 -21.27
N SER A 932 14.48 -36.08 -21.63
CA SER A 932 15.17 -37.17 -20.94
C SER A 932 16.44 -37.52 -21.72
N PRO A 933 17.65 -37.27 -21.17
CA PRO A 933 18.89 -37.67 -21.82
C PRO A 933 19.09 -39.19 -21.79
N VAL A 934 18.37 -39.92 -20.92
CA VAL A 934 18.35 -41.38 -20.87
C VAL A 934 17.60 -41.96 -22.07
N LEU A 935 16.51 -41.31 -22.49
CA LEU A 935 15.64 -41.77 -23.58
C LEU A 935 15.91 -41.05 -24.91
N GLY A 936 16.63 -39.93 -24.89
CA GLY A 936 17.00 -39.14 -26.06
C GLY A 936 15.87 -38.29 -26.67
N HIS A 937 14.75 -38.10 -25.97
CA HIS A 937 13.61 -37.31 -26.43
C HIS A 937 12.83 -36.68 -25.27
N PHE A 938 11.89 -35.77 -25.59
CA PHE A 938 11.01 -35.15 -24.61
C PHE A 938 9.99 -36.16 -24.05
N ILE A 939 9.74 -36.07 -22.76
CA ILE A 939 8.70 -36.81 -22.05
C ILE A 939 7.91 -35.85 -21.17
N ALA A 940 6.68 -36.22 -20.85
CA ALA A 940 5.82 -35.39 -20.03
C ALA A 940 4.87 -36.20 -19.14
N LEU A 941 4.57 -35.65 -17.97
CA LEU A 941 3.44 -36.06 -17.15
C LEU A 941 2.27 -35.14 -17.47
N ALA A 942 1.08 -35.72 -17.60
CA ALA A 942 -0.10 -34.98 -17.97
C ALA A 942 -1.35 -35.55 -17.31
N PHE A 943 -2.32 -34.68 -17.08
CA PHE A 943 -3.66 -35.05 -16.63
C PHE A 943 -4.57 -35.15 -17.85
N LEU A 944 -5.03 -36.36 -18.15
CA LEU A 944 -5.91 -36.64 -19.29
C LEU A 944 -7.23 -37.23 -18.81
N LYS A 945 -8.36 -36.71 -19.30
CA LYS A 945 -9.70 -37.29 -19.06
C LYS A 945 -9.72 -38.76 -19.46
N SER A 946 -10.07 -39.61 -18.50
CA SER A 946 -10.00 -41.08 -18.62
C SER A 946 -8.63 -41.60 -19.06
N GLY A 947 -7.53 -40.97 -18.64
CA GLY A 947 -6.21 -41.20 -19.23
C GLY A 947 -5.72 -42.65 -19.22
N ARG A 948 -6.00 -43.43 -18.16
CA ARG A 948 -5.48 -44.81 -18.04
C ARG A 948 -6.06 -45.79 -19.04
N GLU A 949 -7.32 -45.61 -19.45
CA GLU A 949 -7.95 -46.45 -20.51
C GLU A 949 -7.50 -46.04 -21.93
N ARG A 950 -6.80 -44.91 -22.06
CA ARG A 950 -6.37 -44.31 -23.33
C ARG A 950 -4.87 -44.50 -23.60
N ILE A 951 -4.18 -45.34 -22.83
CA ILE A 951 -2.78 -45.70 -23.11
C ILE A 951 -2.67 -46.32 -24.51
N GLY A 952 -1.76 -45.80 -25.32
CA GLY A 952 -1.58 -46.12 -26.74
C GLY A 952 -2.31 -45.18 -27.71
N GLU A 953 -3.19 -44.31 -27.22
CA GLU A 953 -3.87 -43.31 -28.06
C GLU A 953 -2.92 -42.16 -28.44
N HIS A 954 -3.11 -41.58 -29.64
CA HIS A 954 -2.47 -40.33 -30.04
C HIS A 954 -3.35 -39.12 -29.68
N VAL A 955 -2.73 -38.11 -29.06
CA VAL A 955 -3.38 -36.83 -28.71
C VAL A 955 -2.56 -35.66 -29.25
N ILE A 956 -3.19 -34.51 -29.41
CA ILE A 956 -2.52 -33.26 -29.75
C ILE A 956 -2.17 -32.52 -28.45
N VAL A 957 -0.89 -32.26 -28.25
CA VAL A 957 -0.38 -31.32 -27.26
C VAL A 957 -0.35 -29.95 -27.89
N TRP A 958 -1.21 -29.04 -27.43
CA TRP A 958 -1.43 -27.72 -28.01
C TRP A 958 -0.94 -26.60 -27.06
N ASP A 959 0.01 -25.81 -27.53
CA ASP A 959 0.47 -24.57 -26.90
C ASP A 959 0.08 -23.36 -27.76
N GLY A 960 -1.11 -22.83 -27.48
CA GLY A 960 -1.65 -21.68 -28.22
C GLY A 960 -0.87 -20.38 -28.05
N LEU A 961 -0.09 -20.22 -26.97
CA LEU A 961 0.71 -19.01 -26.76
C LEU A 961 1.91 -18.96 -27.70
N ARG A 962 2.45 -20.13 -28.07
CA ARG A 962 3.59 -20.27 -28.98
C ARG A 962 3.18 -20.70 -30.39
N GLY A 963 1.92 -21.11 -30.58
CA GLY A 963 1.42 -21.61 -31.85
C GLY A 963 1.99 -22.99 -32.20
N GLU A 964 2.28 -23.81 -31.19
CA GLU A 964 2.88 -25.14 -31.34
C GLU A 964 1.84 -26.25 -31.15
N GLU A 965 1.88 -27.25 -32.04
CA GLU A 965 1.07 -28.48 -31.96
C GLU A 965 1.98 -29.69 -32.14
N VAL A 966 1.89 -30.64 -31.22
CA VAL A 966 2.69 -31.86 -31.23
C VAL A 966 1.80 -33.07 -31.04
N ILE A 967 1.90 -34.05 -31.95
CA ILE A 967 1.25 -35.35 -31.80
C ILE A 967 2.05 -36.16 -30.78
N ALA A 968 1.40 -36.59 -29.69
CA ALA A 968 2.01 -37.37 -28.63
C ALA A 968 1.24 -38.68 -28.40
N GLU A 969 1.97 -39.76 -28.10
CA GLU A 969 1.42 -41.03 -27.67
C GLU A 969 1.22 -41.02 -26.14
N VAL A 970 0.00 -41.35 -25.70
CA VAL A 970 -0.34 -41.56 -24.30
C VAL A 970 0.29 -42.87 -23.83
N CYS A 971 1.08 -42.84 -22.77
CA CYS A 971 1.80 -44.00 -22.26
C CYS A 971 1.78 -44.07 -20.73
N ASN A 972 2.46 -45.08 -20.17
CA ASN A 972 2.63 -45.19 -18.73
C ASN A 972 3.45 -43.98 -18.21
N PRO A 973 3.06 -43.35 -17.08
CA PRO A 973 3.82 -42.23 -16.51
C PRO A 973 5.23 -42.60 -16.02
N VAL A 974 5.55 -43.90 -15.88
CA VAL A 974 6.89 -44.40 -15.53
C VAL A 974 7.65 -44.80 -16.80
N PHE A 975 8.56 -43.93 -17.25
CA PHE A 975 9.30 -44.09 -18.50
C PHE A 975 10.58 -44.92 -18.34
N VAL A 976 11.26 -44.81 -17.20
CA VAL A 976 12.53 -45.48 -16.92
C VAL A 976 12.37 -46.49 -15.78
N ASP A 977 12.85 -47.71 -16.01
CA ASP A 977 12.83 -48.83 -15.05
C ASP A 977 11.46 -49.03 -14.37
N PRO A 978 10.38 -49.30 -15.13
CA PRO A 978 9.04 -49.45 -14.55
C PRO A 978 8.91 -50.60 -13.55
N ALA A 979 9.85 -51.55 -13.57
CA ALA A 979 9.93 -52.65 -12.61
C ALA A 979 10.69 -52.29 -11.31
N ASN A 980 11.22 -51.07 -11.19
CA ASN A 980 11.99 -50.58 -10.04
C ASN A 980 13.18 -51.48 -9.65
N LYS A 981 13.86 -52.09 -10.64
CA LYS A 981 15.02 -52.95 -10.38
C LYS A 981 16.21 -52.14 -9.86
N LYS A 982 16.42 -50.91 -10.36
CA LYS A 982 17.55 -50.06 -9.99
C LYS A 982 17.44 -49.47 -8.58
N LEU A 983 16.22 -49.31 -8.08
CA LEU A 983 15.93 -48.83 -6.73
C LEU A 983 16.49 -49.77 -5.64
N LEU A 984 16.48 -51.08 -5.93
CA LEU A 984 16.84 -52.11 -4.97
C LEU A 984 18.35 -52.36 -4.88
N GLY A 985 19.14 -51.79 -5.80
CA GLY A 985 20.59 -52.01 -5.90
C GLY A 985 20.92 -53.13 -6.87
#